data_AF-A0AA88X6S0-F1
#
_entry.id   AF-A0AA88X6S0-F1
#
_cell.length_a   1.000
_cell.length_b   1.000
_cell.length_c   1.000
_cell.angle_alpha   90.00
_cell.angle_beta   90.00
_cell.angle_gamma   90.00
#
_symmetry.space_group_name_H-M   'P 1'
#
loop_
_entity.id
_entity.type
_entity.pdbx_description
1 polymer ?
#
loop_
_entity_poly.entity_id
_entity_poly.type
_entity_poly.pdbx_seq_one_letter_code
_entity_poly.pdbx_strand_id
1 'polypeptide(L)'
;MILKPKLSLLALFGVSLVLVLGLVSVSHCHQNDDQAEQELHRCQLRCVRPLQPFRRQAVCQDQCVQQYRERKEREREQGSSDDPQRELESCQRQCQEQESGQRQQHQCQTRCQEEYKEQRKEQEQREERERGNPQAEDPQRHYEKCQEQCRRQEQGGRHQQQCKKRCQEQYEEQSREQEEREQRERGGRSGNPQAEDPRQRLEQCQEQCRRQRPGHIQQERCQRRCQEEYDEQRREEEEREQHERSQERGQGSGNPEVEDPRQRYEQCQQQCRRQERGQRQQQEWCQRRCREEYEEQQREQEEREQHGGGGGGRDHHEPEQVYRQCQQRCERQQQREQRQCQERCERQYKEQKQEQREKGGEHGEDVNPQREEQEENNPYFFKAQRFQSRFRTQEGHVRVLEKFSKRSELLRGIENYRLAILEASPNTFVAPHHFDAETIFVILRVNAPYMVLHSITDTRPFFVIGNGTISLVQQNRRESFNMQRGDSIRVPSGTTVYLINRDNNEKLHAVKLLKPVNNPGQFEPYFGAGGEDPESFYRAFSNEILESALNTPRDRLDRLFGQQRRGVIVRASQEQIKALSQHASSSRGRGESRGPFSLFNEQPIYSNEFGQFFEASPNDHEQLKDLDVSVAFMSINQGGMIAPYYNTKSTRLVLVVEGSGRFEMACPELASQSQGSQGRREQETGERGAHYQKVGSRLSSGDAFVIPAGHPIAIVASQNENLQLVGFGINAQNNQKNFLAGKAHLTNCVHL
;
A
#
# COMPACT_ATOMS: atom_id res chain seq x y z
N MET A 1 -33.23 77.25 17.84
CA MET A 1 -33.89 77.10 16.53
C MET A 1 -33.15 76.00 15.78
N ILE A 2 -33.75 74.80 15.64
CA ILE A 2 -34.28 74.24 14.36
C ILE A 2 -33.09 73.68 13.51
N LEU A 3 -32.93 72.38 13.17
CA LEU A 3 -33.84 71.27 12.91
C LEU A 3 -33.10 69.89 13.01
N LYS A 4 -33.90 68.81 12.97
CA LYS A 4 -33.71 67.38 13.30
C LYS A 4 -32.70 66.54 12.46
N PRO A 5 -32.33 65.33 12.95
CA PRO A 5 -31.60 64.29 12.22
C PRO A 5 -32.54 63.38 11.40
N LYS A 6 -32.11 62.90 10.23
CA LYS A 6 -32.70 61.74 9.54
C LYS A 6 -31.66 61.00 8.70
N LEU A 7 -31.85 59.68 8.62
CA LEU A 7 -31.17 58.64 7.83
C LEU A 7 -29.83 58.10 8.36
N SER A 8 -29.92 57.05 9.20
CA SER A 8 -29.25 55.77 8.92
C SER A 8 -29.85 54.65 9.79
N LEU A 9 -31.07 54.21 9.44
CA LEU A 9 -31.71 53.02 10.05
C LEU A 9 -32.14 51.97 9.00
N LEU A 10 -31.92 52.23 7.70
CA LEU A 10 -32.27 51.33 6.61
C LEU A 10 -31.16 50.29 6.29
N ALA A 11 -29.92 50.52 6.72
CA ALA A 11 -28.82 49.58 6.48
C ALA A 11 -28.82 48.37 7.44
N LEU A 12 -29.49 48.46 8.60
CA LEU A 12 -29.52 47.37 9.60
C LEU A 12 -30.68 46.39 9.38
N PHE A 13 -31.75 46.78 8.68
CA PHE A 13 -32.84 45.85 8.34
C PHE A 13 -32.56 45.03 7.06
N GLY A 14 -31.70 45.51 6.16
CA GLY A 14 -31.32 44.77 4.95
C GLY A 14 -30.45 43.54 5.22
N VAL A 15 -29.59 43.57 6.26
CA VAL A 15 -28.69 42.45 6.58
C VAL A 15 -29.42 41.35 7.37
N SER A 16 -30.45 41.69 8.14
CA SER A 16 -31.20 40.69 8.91
C SER A 16 -32.18 39.88 8.07
N LEU A 17 -32.71 40.42 6.97
CA LEU A 17 -33.65 39.68 6.10
C LEU A 17 -32.91 38.64 5.21
N VAL A 18 -31.67 38.95 4.80
CA VAL A 18 -30.82 38.02 4.03
C VAL A 18 -30.33 36.85 4.89
N LEU A 19 -30.07 37.08 6.19
CA LEU A 19 -29.75 36.01 7.14
C LEU A 19 -30.95 35.10 7.46
N VAL A 20 -32.18 35.63 7.47
CA VAL A 20 -33.37 34.82 7.73
C VAL A 20 -33.80 34.02 6.49
N LEU A 21 -33.67 34.56 5.27
CA LEU A 21 -33.95 33.80 4.05
C LEU A 21 -32.84 32.77 3.73
N GLY A 22 -31.58 33.05 4.08
CA GLY A 22 -30.48 32.09 3.96
C GLY A 22 -30.57 30.89 4.92
N LEU A 23 -31.25 31.02 6.06
CA LEU A 23 -31.46 29.92 7.00
C LEU A 23 -32.65 29.01 6.61
N VAL A 24 -33.59 29.50 5.80
CA VAL A 24 -34.74 28.70 5.35
C VAL A 24 -34.34 27.75 4.20
N SER A 25 -33.39 28.14 3.35
CA SER A 25 -32.92 27.30 2.23
C SER A 25 -31.96 26.17 2.66
N VAL A 26 -31.15 26.37 3.71
CA VAL A 26 -30.28 25.30 4.27
C VAL A 26 -31.10 24.21 4.97
N SER A 27 -32.31 24.54 5.45
CA SER A 27 -33.17 23.58 6.15
C SER A 27 -33.87 22.59 5.19
N HIS A 28 -34.16 22.98 3.93
CA HIS A 28 -34.95 22.14 3.03
C HIS A 28 -34.18 21.05 2.28
N CYS A 29 -32.84 21.13 2.19
CA CYS A 29 -32.04 20.06 1.57
C CYS A 29 -31.73 18.90 2.53
N HIS A 30 -31.86 19.10 3.85
CA HIS A 30 -31.67 18.04 4.85
C HIS A 30 -32.99 17.44 5.37
N GLN A 31 -34.12 18.13 5.22
CA GLN A 31 -35.38 17.73 5.86
C GLN A 31 -36.06 16.48 5.26
N ASN A 32 -35.90 16.19 3.97
CA ASN A 32 -36.63 15.07 3.35
C ASN A 32 -36.04 13.68 3.68
N ASP A 33 -34.71 13.56 3.84
CA ASP A 33 -34.09 12.30 4.31
C ASP A 33 -34.28 12.12 5.82
N ASP A 34 -34.23 13.21 6.59
CA ASP A 34 -34.46 13.19 8.05
C ASP A 34 -35.91 12.79 8.41
N GLN A 35 -36.92 13.17 7.61
CA GLN A 35 -38.32 12.90 7.95
C GLN A 35 -38.72 11.44 7.73
N ALA A 36 -38.21 10.79 6.67
CA ALA A 36 -38.51 9.39 6.37
C ALA A 36 -37.79 8.43 7.35
N GLU A 37 -36.55 8.76 7.76
CA GLU A 37 -35.84 8.04 8.81
C GLU A 37 -36.47 8.24 10.20
N GLN A 38 -36.97 9.43 10.50
CA GLN A 38 -37.75 9.68 11.73
C GLN A 38 -39.07 8.89 11.76
N GLU A 39 -39.74 8.71 10.61
CA GLU A 39 -40.94 7.88 10.49
C GLU A 39 -40.62 6.38 10.66
N LEU A 40 -39.52 5.89 10.08
CA LEU A 40 -39.03 4.54 10.30
C LEU A 40 -38.71 4.29 11.78
N HIS A 41 -38.00 5.21 12.42
CA HIS A 41 -37.68 5.14 13.84
C HIS A 41 -38.95 5.14 14.70
N ARG A 42 -39.96 5.98 14.39
CA ARG A 42 -41.26 5.96 15.06
C ARG A 42 -42.08 4.69 14.79
N CYS A 43 -41.90 4.04 13.64
CA CYS A 43 -42.54 2.75 13.33
C CYS A 43 -41.91 1.63 14.17
N GLN A 44 -40.57 1.56 14.21
CA GLN A 44 -39.82 0.56 14.97
C GLN A 44 -40.06 0.68 16.48
N LEU A 45 -40.17 1.91 17.00
CA LEU A 45 -40.51 2.15 18.41
C LEU A 45 -41.93 1.67 18.76
N ARG A 46 -42.89 1.75 17.83
CA ARG A 46 -44.25 1.22 18.04
C ARG A 46 -44.30 -0.31 18.08
N CYS A 47 -43.33 -1.00 17.48
CA CYS A 47 -43.17 -2.44 17.59
C CYS A 47 -42.65 -2.90 18.97
N VAL A 48 -42.05 -1.99 19.75
CA VAL A 48 -41.53 -2.30 21.09
C VAL A 48 -42.61 -1.97 22.13
N ARG A 49 -43.45 -2.96 22.46
CA ARG A 49 -44.32 -2.91 23.64
C ARG A 49 -43.77 -3.77 24.78
N PRO A 50 -43.88 -3.31 26.04
CA PRO A 50 -43.58 -4.16 27.17
C PRO A 50 -44.59 -5.31 27.17
N LEU A 51 -44.10 -6.56 27.21
CA LEU A 51 -44.84 -7.84 27.25
C LEU A 51 -45.11 -8.58 25.91
N GLN A 52 -44.47 -8.25 24.78
CA GLN A 52 -44.54 -9.08 23.57
C GLN A 52 -43.33 -10.04 23.37
N PRO A 53 -43.54 -11.27 22.83
CA PRO A 53 -42.45 -12.20 22.51
C PRO A 53 -41.51 -11.67 21.43
N PHE A 54 -40.19 -11.88 21.62
CA PHE A 54 -39.10 -11.34 20.78
C PHE A 54 -39.27 -11.60 19.28
N ARG A 55 -39.79 -12.78 18.89
CA ARG A 55 -40.04 -13.13 17.48
C ARG A 55 -41.10 -12.23 16.82
N ARG A 56 -42.11 -11.77 17.56
CA ARG A 56 -43.15 -10.88 17.01
C ARG A 56 -42.66 -9.44 16.89
N GLN A 57 -41.78 -9.00 17.79
CA GLN A 57 -41.11 -7.71 17.69
C GLN A 57 -40.18 -7.65 16.47
N ALA A 58 -39.40 -8.71 16.24
CA ALA A 58 -38.52 -8.81 15.07
C ALA A 58 -39.31 -8.78 13.75
N VAL A 59 -40.42 -9.52 13.64
CA VAL A 59 -41.25 -9.51 12.42
C VAL A 59 -41.91 -8.15 12.20
N CYS A 60 -42.36 -7.46 13.25
CA CYS A 60 -42.93 -6.12 13.15
C CYS A 60 -41.87 -5.08 12.71
N GLN A 61 -40.67 -5.14 13.29
CA GLN A 61 -39.57 -4.23 12.93
C GLN A 61 -39.10 -4.47 11.49
N ASP A 62 -39.05 -5.72 11.05
CA ASP A 62 -38.70 -6.07 9.68
C ASP A 62 -39.73 -5.54 8.68
N GLN A 63 -41.03 -5.62 9.01
CA GLN A 63 -42.10 -5.02 8.20
C GLN A 63 -41.98 -3.49 8.09
N CYS A 64 -41.60 -2.77 9.16
CA CYS A 64 -41.34 -1.32 9.11
C CYS A 64 -40.17 -1.00 8.16
N VAL A 65 -39.10 -1.81 8.17
CA VAL A 65 -37.93 -1.61 7.31
C VAL A 65 -38.26 -1.90 5.84
N GLN A 66 -39.04 -2.94 5.57
CA GLN A 66 -39.47 -3.26 4.19
C GLN A 66 -40.35 -2.17 3.61
N GLN A 67 -41.32 -1.63 4.38
CA GLN A 67 -42.14 -0.50 3.92
C GLN A 67 -41.34 0.76 3.64
N TYR A 68 -40.30 1.03 4.44
CA TYR A 68 -39.38 2.16 4.19
C TYR A 68 -38.58 1.95 2.89
N ARG A 69 -38.11 0.73 2.63
CA ARG A 69 -37.38 0.39 1.39
C ARG A 69 -38.26 0.52 0.15
N GLU A 70 -39.47 -0.04 0.16
CA GLU A 70 -40.42 0.07 -0.96
C GLU A 70 -40.79 1.53 -1.24
N ARG A 71 -40.86 2.38 -0.21
CA ARG A 71 -41.11 3.82 -0.37
C ARG A 71 -39.92 4.55 -0.98
N LYS A 72 -38.69 4.29 -0.49
CA LYS A 72 -37.44 4.81 -1.08
C LYS A 72 -37.25 4.37 -2.53
N GLU A 73 -37.72 3.17 -2.88
CA GLU A 73 -37.69 2.66 -4.26
C GLU A 73 -38.72 3.38 -5.15
N ARG A 74 -39.95 3.62 -4.67
CA ARG A 74 -40.94 4.44 -5.39
C ARG A 74 -40.50 5.90 -5.55
N GLU A 75 -39.82 6.46 -4.56
CA GLU A 75 -39.22 7.80 -4.61
C GLU A 75 -38.03 7.86 -5.59
N ARG A 76 -37.28 6.77 -5.76
CA ARG A 76 -36.23 6.62 -6.79
C ARG A 76 -36.80 6.46 -8.20
N GLU A 77 -37.92 5.74 -8.34
CA GLU A 77 -38.63 5.61 -9.63
C GLU A 77 -39.33 6.92 -10.04
N GLN A 78 -39.71 7.76 -9.09
CA GLN A 78 -40.22 9.13 -9.33
C GLN A 78 -39.12 10.18 -9.48
N GLY A 79 -37.90 9.89 -9.02
CA GLY A 79 -36.72 10.77 -9.07
C GLY A 79 -35.83 10.62 -10.30
N SER A 80 -36.21 9.79 -11.27
CA SER A 80 -35.58 9.74 -12.60
C SER A 80 -36.39 10.60 -13.57
N SER A 81 -35.95 11.83 -13.81
CA SER A 81 -36.53 12.69 -14.84
C SER A 81 -35.45 13.53 -15.52
N ASP A 82 -34.61 12.90 -16.34
CA ASP A 82 -33.92 13.57 -17.46
C ASP A 82 -34.93 13.81 -18.61
N ASP A 83 -36.09 14.39 -18.31
CA ASP A 83 -37.09 14.82 -19.30
C ASP A 83 -37.37 16.32 -19.12
N PRO A 84 -36.68 17.19 -19.88
CA PRO A 84 -36.82 18.65 -19.79
C PRO A 84 -38.27 19.12 -19.95
N GLN A 85 -39.11 18.33 -20.64
CA GLN A 85 -40.52 18.65 -20.84
C GLN A 85 -41.31 18.64 -19.52
N ARG A 86 -41.00 17.70 -18.62
CA ARG A 86 -41.67 17.57 -17.32
C ARG A 86 -41.24 18.66 -16.34
N GLU A 87 -39.98 19.09 -16.41
CA GLU A 87 -39.48 20.22 -15.62
C GLU A 87 -40.14 21.54 -16.04
N LEU A 88 -40.35 21.75 -17.35
CA LEU A 88 -41.09 22.91 -17.85
C LEU A 88 -42.54 22.94 -17.33
N GLU A 89 -43.24 21.80 -17.38
CA GLU A 89 -44.63 21.69 -16.88
C GLU A 89 -44.73 21.92 -15.36
N SER A 90 -43.70 21.53 -14.61
CA SER A 90 -43.61 21.76 -13.17
C SER A 90 -43.34 23.24 -12.85
N CYS A 91 -42.39 23.87 -13.55
CA CYS A 91 -42.05 25.29 -13.42
C CYS A 91 -43.26 26.18 -13.76
N GLN A 92 -43.98 25.86 -14.85
CA GLN A 92 -45.17 26.60 -15.25
C GLN A 92 -46.32 26.48 -14.23
N ARG A 93 -46.49 25.32 -13.58
CA ARG A 93 -47.47 25.13 -12.51
C ARG A 93 -47.11 25.95 -11.27
N GLN A 94 -45.83 25.97 -10.87
CA GLN A 94 -45.39 26.78 -9.73
C GLN A 94 -45.55 28.29 -9.98
N CYS A 95 -45.28 28.77 -11.19
CA CYS A 95 -45.59 30.15 -11.56
C CYS A 95 -47.09 30.46 -11.46
N GLN A 96 -47.96 29.48 -11.73
CA GLN A 96 -49.40 29.66 -11.62
C GLN A 96 -49.89 29.76 -10.17
N GLU A 97 -49.24 29.04 -9.24
CA GLU A 97 -49.66 28.93 -7.85
C GLU A 97 -49.06 30.01 -6.93
N GLN A 98 -47.86 30.53 -7.24
CA GLN A 98 -47.12 31.40 -6.33
C GLN A 98 -47.16 32.90 -6.68
N GLU A 99 -47.44 33.26 -7.93
CA GLU A 99 -47.47 34.66 -8.37
C GLU A 99 -48.90 35.18 -8.46
N SER A 100 -49.21 36.21 -7.66
CA SER A 100 -50.57 36.74 -7.53
C SER A 100 -50.94 37.80 -8.59
N GLY A 101 -49.96 38.35 -9.31
CA GLY A 101 -50.15 39.37 -10.35
C GLY A 101 -49.93 38.84 -11.77
N GLN A 102 -50.86 39.12 -12.70
CA GLN A 102 -50.79 38.66 -14.11
C GLN A 102 -49.46 38.96 -14.80
N ARG A 103 -48.86 40.12 -14.50
CA ARG A 103 -47.57 40.53 -15.09
C ARG A 103 -46.39 39.73 -14.55
N GLN A 104 -46.41 39.39 -13.26
CA GLN A 104 -45.37 38.59 -12.61
C GLN A 104 -45.48 37.12 -13.02
N GLN A 105 -46.71 36.61 -13.12
CA GLN A 105 -47.01 35.28 -13.62
C GLN A 105 -46.55 35.10 -15.08
N HIS A 106 -46.78 36.11 -15.93
CA HIS A 106 -46.29 36.09 -17.30
C HIS A 106 -44.77 36.10 -17.37
N GLN A 107 -44.09 36.95 -16.59
CA GLN A 107 -42.62 36.99 -16.53
C GLN A 107 -42.02 35.67 -16.03
N CYS A 108 -42.65 35.05 -15.03
CA CYS A 108 -42.25 33.75 -14.50
C CYS A 108 -42.38 32.65 -15.57
N GLN A 109 -43.53 32.60 -16.27
CA GLN A 109 -43.74 31.64 -17.35
C GLN A 109 -42.79 31.82 -18.52
N THR A 110 -42.48 33.07 -18.89
CA THR A 110 -41.47 33.36 -19.93
C THR A 110 -40.09 32.85 -19.52
N ARG A 111 -39.69 33.04 -18.27
CA ARG A 111 -38.40 32.54 -17.77
C ARG A 111 -38.30 31.02 -17.80
N CYS A 112 -39.35 30.32 -17.35
CA CYS A 112 -39.41 28.85 -17.46
C CYS A 112 -39.26 28.38 -18.92
N GLN A 113 -39.89 29.08 -19.88
CA GLN A 113 -39.78 28.73 -21.30
C GLN A 113 -38.40 29.02 -21.90
N GLU A 114 -37.69 30.03 -21.42
CA GLU A 114 -36.32 30.33 -21.86
C GLU A 114 -35.32 29.30 -21.32
N GLU A 115 -35.42 28.92 -20.05
CA GLU A 115 -34.60 27.87 -19.43
C GLU A 115 -34.78 26.52 -20.15
N TYR A 116 -36.04 26.13 -20.45
CA TYR A 116 -36.30 24.91 -21.22
C TYR A 116 -35.65 24.94 -22.61
N LYS A 117 -35.68 26.09 -23.31
CA LYS A 117 -35.05 26.23 -24.63
C LYS A 117 -33.53 26.16 -24.57
N GLU A 118 -32.90 26.66 -23.50
CA GLU A 118 -31.45 26.55 -23.29
C GLU A 118 -31.04 25.11 -23.02
N GLN A 119 -31.74 24.41 -22.11
CA GLN A 119 -31.49 23.00 -21.81
C GLN A 119 -31.66 22.10 -23.04
N ARG A 120 -32.69 22.35 -23.86
CA ARG A 120 -32.90 21.65 -25.13
C ARG A 120 -31.75 21.83 -26.11
N LYS A 121 -31.22 23.04 -26.23
CA LYS A 121 -30.06 23.34 -27.09
C LYS A 121 -28.79 22.69 -26.57
N GLU A 122 -28.58 22.66 -25.26
CA GLU A 122 -27.43 21.99 -24.66
C GLU A 122 -27.50 20.47 -24.86
N GLN A 123 -28.69 19.89 -24.74
CA GLN A 123 -28.93 18.46 -25.00
C GLN A 123 -28.69 18.12 -26.48
N GLU A 124 -29.20 18.93 -27.42
CA GLU A 124 -28.95 18.76 -28.85
C GLU A 124 -27.45 18.91 -29.19
N GLN A 125 -26.74 19.86 -28.57
CA GLN A 125 -25.28 19.99 -28.72
C GLN A 125 -24.50 18.82 -28.10
N ARG A 126 -25.03 18.21 -27.04
CA ARG A 126 -24.43 17.04 -26.39
C ARG A 126 -24.61 15.80 -27.26
N GLU A 127 -25.79 15.61 -27.82
CA GLU A 127 -26.09 14.55 -28.79
C GLU A 127 -25.27 14.70 -30.09
N GLU A 128 -24.99 15.94 -30.52
CA GLU A 128 -24.07 16.20 -31.65
C GLU A 128 -22.60 15.93 -31.28
N ARG A 129 -22.16 16.24 -30.06
CA ARG A 129 -20.79 15.96 -29.58
C ARG A 129 -20.56 14.47 -29.35
N GLU A 130 -21.56 13.73 -28.89
CA GLU A 130 -21.49 12.28 -28.72
C GLU A 130 -21.51 11.51 -30.06
N ARG A 131 -21.99 12.14 -31.14
CA ARG A 131 -21.81 11.64 -32.52
C ARG A 131 -20.40 11.87 -33.10
N GLY A 132 -19.48 12.50 -32.35
CA GLY A 132 -18.18 12.94 -32.83
C GLY A 132 -16.94 12.34 -32.13
N ASN A 133 -16.74 11.01 -32.20
CA ASN A 133 -15.40 10.41 -32.23
C ASN A 133 -15.42 9.05 -32.98
N PRO A 134 -14.72 8.90 -34.13
CA PRO A 134 -14.78 7.70 -34.97
C PRO A 134 -13.59 6.75 -34.72
N GLN A 135 -13.84 5.59 -34.08
CA GLN A 135 -13.01 4.38 -34.07
C GLN A 135 -13.80 3.31 -33.29
N ALA A 136 -14.45 2.30 -33.86
CA ALA A 136 -14.41 1.71 -35.20
C ALA A 136 -15.82 1.69 -35.81
N GLU A 137 -16.00 2.33 -36.97
CA GLU A 137 -17.14 1.99 -37.82
C GLU A 137 -16.77 0.71 -38.59
N ASP A 138 -17.62 -0.31 -38.43
CA ASP A 138 -17.60 -1.55 -39.19
C ASP A 138 -17.50 -1.24 -40.71
N PRO A 139 -16.40 -1.64 -41.40
CA PRO A 139 -16.20 -1.37 -42.84
C PRO A 139 -17.39 -1.83 -43.68
N GLN A 140 -18.12 -2.85 -43.24
CA GLN A 140 -19.30 -3.37 -43.91
C GLN A 140 -20.42 -2.32 -43.98
N ARG A 141 -20.67 -1.60 -42.88
CA ARG A 141 -21.68 -0.52 -42.84
C ARG A 141 -21.29 0.66 -43.72
N HIS A 142 -19.99 0.94 -43.84
CA HIS A 142 -19.47 2.01 -44.69
C HIS A 142 -19.65 1.67 -46.18
N TYR A 143 -19.40 0.42 -46.56
CA TYR A 143 -19.63 -0.08 -47.91
C TYR A 143 -21.11 -0.03 -48.32
N GLU A 144 -22.02 -0.43 -47.43
CA GLU A 144 -23.46 -0.39 -47.69
C GLU A 144 -23.97 1.04 -47.92
N LYS A 145 -23.53 2.00 -47.10
CA LYS A 145 -23.84 3.43 -47.28
C LYS A 145 -23.29 3.98 -48.61
N CYS A 146 -22.07 3.60 -49.00
CA CYS A 146 -21.44 4.01 -50.26
C CYS A 146 -22.21 3.47 -51.48
N GLN A 147 -22.60 2.19 -51.45
CA GLN A 147 -23.42 1.59 -52.51
C GLN A 147 -24.78 2.26 -52.66
N GLU A 148 -25.40 2.64 -51.55
CA GLU A 148 -26.70 3.30 -51.56
C GLU A 148 -26.61 4.75 -52.06
N GLN A 149 -25.54 5.47 -51.75
CA GLN A 149 -25.24 6.78 -52.35
C GLN A 149 -25.01 6.69 -53.86
N CYS A 150 -24.20 5.74 -54.33
CA CYS A 150 -24.04 5.50 -55.77
C CYS A 150 -25.38 5.18 -56.46
N ARG A 151 -26.30 4.49 -55.76
CA ARG A 151 -27.64 4.22 -56.27
C ARG A 151 -28.50 5.48 -56.41
N ARG A 152 -28.34 6.45 -55.51
CA ARG A 152 -29.18 7.66 -55.42
C ARG A 152 -28.67 8.84 -56.25
N GLN A 153 -27.36 8.99 -56.43
CA GLN A 153 -26.76 10.21 -56.99
C GLN A 153 -26.36 10.13 -58.47
N GLU A 154 -26.09 8.94 -59.03
CA GLU A 154 -25.60 8.84 -60.41
C GLU A 154 -26.69 8.41 -61.40
N GLN A 155 -27.00 9.31 -62.34
CA GLN A 155 -27.97 9.06 -63.41
C GLN A 155 -27.27 8.42 -64.62
N GLY A 156 -27.26 7.09 -64.64
CA GLY A 156 -26.80 6.30 -65.79
C GLY A 156 -26.10 5.01 -65.35
N GLY A 157 -26.54 3.87 -65.90
CA GLY A 157 -26.12 2.54 -65.43
C GLY A 157 -24.61 2.29 -65.46
N ARG A 158 -23.87 2.95 -66.37
CA ARG A 158 -22.41 2.79 -66.49
C ARG A 158 -21.63 3.56 -65.43
N HIS A 159 -22.04 4.80 -65.13
CA HIS A 159 -21.44 5.62 -64.08
C HIS A 159 -21.75 5.00 -62.70
N GLN A 160 -23.00 4.58 -62.50
CA GLN A 160 -23.41 3.88 -61.29
C GLN A 160 -22.62 2.57 -61.04
N GLN A 161 -22.25 1.84 -62.09
CA GLN A 161 -21.37 0.67 -61.98
C GLN A 161 -19.94 1.03 -61.61
N GLN A 162 -19.38 2.10 -62.18
CA GLN A 162 -18.04 2.59 -61.80
C GLN A 162 -18.00 3.09 -60.36
N CYS A 163 -19.03 3.82 -59.92
CA CYS A 163 -19.16 4.29 -58.54
C CYS A 163 -19.20 3.11 -57.56
N LYS A 164 -20.02 2.08 -57.85
CA LYS A 164 -20.08 0.86 -57.02
C LYS A 164 -18.78 0.09 -56.98
N LYS A 165 -18.07 0.01 -58.12
CA LYS A 165 -16.76 -0.64 -58.18
C LYS A 165 -15.74 0.06 -57.30
N ARG A 166 -15.75 1.40 -57.28
CA ARG A 166 -14.87 2.21 -56.42
C ARG A 166 -15.19 2.05 -54.94
N CYS A 167 -16.48 1.96 -54.57
CA CYS A 167 -16.89 1.63 -53.20
C CYS A 167 -16.37 0.24 -52.78
N GLN A 168 -16.38 -0.72 -53.70
CA GLN A 168 -15.95 -2.09 -53.42
C GLN A 168 -14.43 -2.19 -53.26
N GLU A 169 -13.67 -1.49 -54.10
CA GLU A 169 -12.21 -1.39 -53.97
C GLU A 169 -11.81 -0.76 -52.62
N GLN A 170 -12.51 0.28 -52.16
CA GLN A 170 -12.27 0.88 -50.83
C GLN A 170 -12.62 -0.04 -49.66
N TYR A 171 -13.71 -0.81 -49.78
CA TYR A 171 -14.09 -1.79 -48.77
C TYR A 171 -13.04 -2.91 -48.66
N GLU A 172 -12.59 -3.44 -49.80
CA GLU A 172 -11.56 -4.49 -49.83
C GLU A 172 -10.21 -4.00 -49.27
N GLU A 173 -9.85 -2.73 -49.48
CA GLU A 173 -8.64 -2.12 -48.93
C GLU A 173 -8.74 -1.96 -47.40
N GLN A 174 -9.86 -1.44 -46.89
CA GLN A 174 -10.08 -1.26 -45.45
C GLN A 174 -10.21 -2.60 -44.69
N SER A 175 -10.85 -3.59 -45.29
CA SER A 175 -10.92 -4.95 -44.71
C SER A 175 -9.54 -5.61 -44.66
N ARG A 176 -8.67 -5.40 -45.66
CA ARG A 176 -7.29 -5.92 -45.64
C ARG A 176 -6.45 -5.26 -44.56
N GLU A 177 -6.53 -3.94 -44.40
CA GLU A 177 -5.81 -3.22 -43.33
C GLU A 177 -6.25 -3.66 -41.93
N GLN A 178 -7.53 -4.00 -41.78
CA GLN A 178 -8.08 -4.52 -40.53
C GLN A 178 -7.66 -5.98 -40.27
N GLU A 179 -7.70 -6.85 -41.29
CA GLU A 179 -7.16 -8.22 -41.20
C GLU A 179 -5.66 -8.22 -40.92
N GLU A 180 -4.87 -7.31 -41.50
CA GLU A 180 -3.43 -7.16 -41.21
C GLU A 180 -3.18 -6.71 -39.77
N ARG A 181 -4.02 -5.84 -39.21
CA ARG A 181 -3.96 -5.47 -37.78
C ARG A 181 -4.30 -6.65 -36.88
N GLU A 182 -5.34 -7.40 -37.19
CA GLU A 182 -5.76 -8.57 -36.40
C GLU A 182 -4.75 -9.73 -36.51
N GLN A 183 -4.07 -9.88 -37.65
CA GLN A 183 -2.97 -10.83 -37.81
C GLN A 183 -1.73 -10.42 -37.02
N ARG A 184 -1.42 -9.13 -36.91
CA ARG A 184 -0.34 -8.62 -36.04
C ARG A 184 -0.62 -8.85 -34.56
N GLU A 185 -1.89 -8.84 -34.16
CA GLU A 185 -2.30 -9.10 -32.78
C GLU A 185 -2.39 -10.60 -32.45
N ARG A 186 -2.61 -11.48 -33.44
CA ARG A 186 -2.61 -12.95 -33.26
C ARG A 186 -1.24 -13.61 -33.47
N GLY A 187 -0.27 -12.92 -34.08
CA GLY A 187 1.08 -13.40 -34.38
C GLY A 187 2.09 -13.34 -33.24
N GLY A 188 1.69 -13.71 -32.02
CA GLY A 188 2.58 -13.85 -30.86
C GLY A 188 3.32 -15.19 -30.80
N ARG A 189 3.81 -15.71 -31.93
CA ARG A 189 4.81 -16.79 -32.09
C ARG A 189 4.95 -17.13 -33.57
N SER A 190 5.89 -16.47 -34.25
CA SER A 190 6.74 -16.98 -35.35
C SER A 190 7.28 -15.80 -36.20
N GLY A 191 8.57 -15.90 -36.53
CA GLY A 191 9.40 -15.14 -37.48
C GLY A 191 8.86 -13.88 -38.18
N ASN A 192 9.64 -12.82 -38.10
CA ASN A 192 9.57 -11.64 -38.97
C ASN A 192 9.64 -12.08 -40.47
N PRO A 193 8.65 -11.74 -41.33
CA PRO A 193 8.61 -12.21 -42.73
C PRO A 193 9.70 -11.63 -43.66
N GLN A 194 10.64 -10.86 -43.12
CA GLN A 194 11.74 -10.23 -43.87
C GLN A 194 13.14 -10.69 -43.43
N ALA A 195 13.25 -11.76 -42.66
CA ALA A 195 14.56 -12.37 -42.39
C ALA A 195 15.00 -13.20 -43.61
N GLU A 196 15.86 -12.64 -44.47
CA GLU A 196 16.49 -13.39 -45.57
C GLU A 196 17.25 -14.62 -45.03
N ASP A 197 17.18 -15.76 -45.71
CA ASP A 197 17.89 -17.00 -45.31
C ASP A 197 19.39 -16.70 -45.11
N PRO A 198 19.98 -16.98 -43.92
CA PRO A 198 21.41 -16.78 -43.64
C PRO A 198 22.32 -17.37 -44.72
N ARG A 199 21.90 -18.47 -45.35
CA ARG A 199 22.67 -19.14 -46.40
C ARG A 199 22.69 -18.35 -47.71
N GLN A 200 21.59 -17.67 -48.05
CA GLN A 200 21.55 -16.78 -49.21
C GLN A 200 22.42 -15.52 -48.99
N ARG A 201 22.49 -15.02 -47.76
CA ARG A 201 23.35 -13.89 -47.39
C ARG A 201 24.84 -14.24 -47.49
N LEU A 202 25.23 -15.46 -47.10
CA LEU A 202 26.59 -15.96 -47.30
C LEU A 202 26.97 -15.99 -48.80
N GLU A 203 26.10 -16.51 -49.64
CA GLU A 203 26.35 -16.59 -51.09
C GLU A 203 26.50 -15.19 -51.72
N GLN A 204 25.65 -14.24 -51.32
CA GLN A 204 25.77 -12.84 -51.78
C GLN A 204 27.07 -12.18 -51.30
N CYS A 205 27.49 -12.39 -50.04
CA CYS A 205 28.74 -11.86 -49.49
C CYS A 205 29.97 -12.43 -50.24
N GLN A 206 29.99 -13.73 -50.50
CA GLN A 206 31.08 -14.38 -51.22
C GLN A 206 31.16 -13.94 -52.69
N GLU A 207 30.01 -13.77 -53.35
CA GLU A 207 29.91 -13.24 -54.71
C GLU A 207 30.44 -11.80 -54.78
N GLN A 208 30.13 -10.98 -53.78
CA GLN A 208 30.62 -9.60 -53.67
C GLN A 208 32.14 -9.54 -53.43
N CYS A 209 32.69 -10.42 -52.59
CA CYS A 209 34.14 -10.59 -52.41
C CYS A 209 34.85 -11.04 -53.69
N ARG A 210 34.18 -11.81 -54.57
CA ARG A 210 34.74 -12.23 -55.87
C ARG A 210 34.75 -11.13 -56.93
N ARG A 211 33.81 -10.18 -56.84
CA ARG A 211 33.67 -9.08 -57.81
C ARG A 211 34.61 -7.92 -57.54
N GLN A 212 34.98 -7.70 -56.28
CA GLN A 212 36.10 -6.82 -55.95
C GLN A 212 37.36 -7.50 -56.48
N ARG A 213 38.26 -6.77 -57.18
CA ARG A 213 39.57 -7.30 -57.64
C ARG A 213 40.73 -6.92 -56.69
N PRO A 214 40.76 -7.33 -55.41
CA PRO A 214 41.96 -7.24 -54.58
C PRO A 214 42.78 -8.54 -54.70
N GLY A 215 44.07 -8.50 -54.33
CA GLY A 215 44.98 -9.64 -54.52
C GLY A 215 44.52 -10.92 -53.81
N HIS A 216 45.03 -12.09 -54.24
CA HIS A 216 44.62 -13.42 -53.78
C HIS A 216 44.44 -13.52 -52.25
N ILE A 217 45.36 -12.94 -51.48
CA ILE A 217 45.36 -12.94 -50.00
C ILE A 217 44.20 -12.10 -49.41
N GLN A 218 43.84 -10.98 -50.06
CA GLN A 218 42.74 -10.12 -49.63
C GLN A 218 41.38 -10.73 -49.97
N GLN A 219 41.30 -11.47 -51.09
CA GLN A 219 40.10 -12.21 -51.46
C GLN A 219 39.84 -13.39 -50.51
N GLU A 220 40.87 -14.17 -50.16
CA GLU A 220 40.77 -15.23 -49.15
C GLU A 220 40.33 -14.67 -47.79
N ARG A 221 40.90 -13.53 -47.37
CA ARG A 221 40.53 -12.90 -46.11
C ARG A 221 39.07 -12.41 -46.11
N CYS A 222 38.59 -11.88 -47.24
CA CYS A 222 37.20 -11.44 -47.41
C CYS A 222 36.23 -12.63 -47.34
N GLN A 223 36.53 -13.72 -48.06
CA GLN A 223 35.69 -14.92 -48.06
C GLN A 223 35.67 -15.60 -46.70
N ARG A 224 36.81 -15.64 -46.00
CA ARG A 224 36.91 -16.20 -44.66
C ARG A 224 36.06 -15.43 -43.65
N ARG A 225 36.02 -14.10 -43.75
CA ARG A 225 35.17 -13.25 -42.92
C ARG A 225 33.68 -13.48 -43.16
N CYS A 226 33.25 -13.60 -44.43
CA CYS A 226 31.86 -13.96 -44.75
C CYS A 226 31.48 -15.33 -44.16
N GLN A 227 32.39 -16.31 -44.21
CA GLN A 227 32.17 -17.64 -43.67
C GLN A 227 32.07 -17.63 -42.14
N GLU A 228 32.95 -16.87 -41.48
CA GLU A 228 32.95 -16.70 -40.02
C GLU A 228 31.62 -16.08 -39.54
N GLU A 229 31.09 -15.06 -40.22
CA GLU A 229 29.79 -14.45 -39.92
C GLU A 229 28.63 -15.46 -40.07
N TYR A 230 28.65 -16.30 -41.10
CA TYR A 230 27.62 -17.32 -41.29
C TYR A 230 27.69 -18.44 -40.24
N ASP A 231 28.90 -18.87 -39.89
CA ASP A 231 29.12 -19.91 -38.87
C ASP A 231 28.74 -19.39 -37.47
N GLU A 232 28.95 -18.10 -37.19
CA GLU A 232 28.52 -17.45 -35.95
C GLU A 232 26.99 -17.37 -35.84
N GLN A 233 26.31 -16.93 -36.90
CA GLN A 233 24.84 -16.92 -36.93
C GLN A 233 24.24 -18.32 -36.80
N ARG A 234 24.84 -19.33 -37.44
CA ARG A 234 24.42 -20.73 -37.28
C ARG A 234 24.58 -21.25 -35.86
N ARG A 235 25.65 -20.85 -35.15
CA ARG A 235 25.85 -21.24 -33.75
C ARG A 235 24.82 -20.59 -32.85
N GLU A 236 24.51 -19.31 -33.08
CA GLU A 236 23.46 -18.62 -32.33
C GLU A 236 22.07 -19.23 -32.58
N GLU A 237 21.77 -19.69 -33.80
CA GLU A 237 20.53 -20.40 -34.14
C GLU A 237 20.48 -21.80 -33.51
N GLU A 238 21.57 -22.58 -33.58
CA GLU A 238 21.68 -23.88 -32.92
C GLU A 238 21.57 -23.76 -31.38
N GLU A 239 22.14 -22.72 -30.79
CA GLU A 239 22.02 -22.42 -29.36
C GLU A 239 20.58 -22.05 -28.98
N ARG A 240 19.89 -21.26 -29.82
CA ARG A 240 18.46 -20.96 -29.63
C ARG A 240 17.59 -22.21 -29.74
N GLU A 241 17.84 -23.06 -30.74
CA GLU A 241 17.10 -24.33 -30.90
C GLU A 241 17.37 -25.31 -29.75
N GLN A 242 18.61 -25.34 -29.22
CA GLN A 242 18.93 -26.10 -28.01
C GLN A 242 18.24 -25.52 -26.77
N HIS A 243 18.15 -24.19 -26.65
CA HIS A 243 17.44 -23.53 -25.56
C HIS A 243 15.92 -23.79 -25.60
N GLU A 244 15.33 -23.82 -26.80
CA GLU A 244 13.93 -24.17 -27.01
C GLU A 244 13.65 -25.66 -26.77
N ARG A 245 14.53 -26.57 -27.24
CA ARG A 245 14.45 -28.01 -26.88
C ARG A 245 14.61 -28.27 -25.40
N SER A 246 15.34 -27.42 -24.68
CA SER A 246 15.52 -27.49 -23.23
C SER A 246 14.27 -27.00 -22.48
N GLN A 247 13.56 -26.01 -23.02
CA GLN A 247 12.29 -25.53 -22.48
C GLN A 247 11.12 -26.50 -22.75
N GLU A 248 11.12 -27.23 -23.87
CA GLU A 248 10.08 -28.24 -24.17
C GLU A 248 10.30 -29.60 -23.47
N ARG A 249 11.53 -29.92 -23.01
CA ARG A 249 11.81 -31.11 -22.17
C ARG A 249 11.57 -30.91 -20.68
N GLY A 250 11.15 -29.71 -20.24
CA GLY A 250 10.77 -29.42 -18.85
C GLY A 250 9.40 -29.99 -18.43
N GLN A 251 8.70 -30.69 -19.33
CA GLN A 251 7.48 -31.45 -19.03
C GLN A 251 7.72 -32.93 -19.35
N GLY A 252 8.29 -33.66 -18.40
CA GLY A 252 8.35 -35.13 -18.46
C GLY A 252 9.61 -35.73 -17.83
N SER A 253 9.46 -36.25 -16.61
CA SER A 253 10.15 -37.46 -16.11
C SER A 253 11.68 -37.43 -15.93
N GLY A 254 12.13 -37.34 -14.67
CA GLY A 254 13.40 -37.92 -14.20
C GLY A 254 14.61 -36.97 -14.20
N ASN A 255 15.02 -36.55 -12.99
CA ASN A 255 16.35 -36.01 -12.71
C ASN A 255 17.43 -37.01 -13.16
N PRO A 256 18.45 -36.64 -13.95
CA PRO A 256 19.78 -37.19 -13.76
C PRO A 256 20.39 -36.47 -12.56
N GLU A 257 20.69 -37.21 -11.49
CA GLU A 257 21.45 -36.71 -10.34
C GLU A 257 22.73 -36.01 -10.83
N VAL A 258 22.78 -34.68 -10.69
CA VAL A 258 24.05 -33.97 -10.65
C VAL A 258 24.65 -34.31 -9.29
N GLU A 259 25.53 -35.31 -9.23
CA GLU A 259 26.25 -35.67 -8.01
C GLU A 259 27.02 -34.46 -7.47
N ASP A 260 26.79 -34.13 -6.20
CA ASP A 260 27.48 -33.06 -5.47
C ASP A 260 29.01 -33.24 -5.55
N PRO A 261 29.77 -32.24 -6.05
CA PRO A 261 31.24 -32.30 -6.13
C PRO A 261 31.90 -32.70 -4.81
N ARG A 262 31.26 -32.38 -3.68
CA ARG A 262 31.73 -32.78 -2.36
C ARG A 262 31.58 -34.28 -2.12
N GLN A 263 30.47 -34.88 -2.53
CA GLN A 263 30.28 -36.33 -2.44
C GLN A 263 31.30 -37.05 -3.34
N ARG A 264 31.60 -36.51 -4.52
CA ARG A 264 32.62 -37.05 -5.43
C ARG A 264 34.03 -36.96 -4.84
N TYR A 265 34.37 -35.86 -4.18
CA TYR A 265 35.64 -35.72 -3.45
C TYR A 265 35.73 -36.72 -2.29
N GLU A 266 34.66 -36.90 -1.52
CA GLU A 266 34.61 -37.86 -0.42
C GLU A 266 34.74 -39.30 -0.92
N GLN A 267 34.11 -39.65 -2.05
CA GLN A 267 34.29 -40.94 -2.72
C GLN A 267 35.73 -41.14 -3.24
N CYS A 268 36.35 -40.12 -3.85
CA CYS A 268 37.74 -40.14 -4.31
C CYS A 268 38.72 -40.38 -3.13
N GLN A 269 38.52 -39.67 -2.02
CA GLN A 269 39.29 -39.85 -0.78
C GLN A 269 39.12 -41.26 -0.22
N GLN A 270 37.90 -41.80 -0.23
CA GLN A 270 37.65 -43.18 0.22
C GLN A 270 38.29 -44.22 -0.71
N GLN A 271 38.31 -44.01 -2.03
CA GLN A 271 39.01 -44.88 -2.97
C GLN A 271 40.53 -44.83 -2.77
N CYS A 272 41.14 -43.64 -2.63
CA CYS A 272 42.57 -43.51 -2.32
C CYS A 272 42.95 -44.16 -0.97
N ARG A 273 42.00 -44.27 -0.02
CA ARG A 273 42.21 -44.97 1.26
C ARG A 273 42.11 -46.49 1.15
N ARG A 274 41.29 -47.00 0.23
CA ARG A 274 41.08 -48.45 0.01
C ARG A 274 42.12 -49.08 -0.92
N GLN A 275 42.89 -48.28 -1.64
CA GLN A 275 43.93 -48.75 -2.55
C GLN A 275 45.19 -49.18 -1.77
N GLU A 276 45.11 -50.30 -1.07
CA GLU A 276 46.27 -50.94 -0.43
C GLU A 276 47.09 -51.69 -1.48
N ARG A 277 48.09 -51.02 -2.06
CA ARG A 277 49.34 -51.65 -2.53
C ARG A 277 50.41 -50.62 -2.88
N GLY A 278 51.21 -50.27 -1.87
CA GLY A 278 52.61 -49.86 -2.03
C GLY A 278 52.89 -48.36 -1.90
N GLN A 279 53.64 -48.01 -0.85
CA GLN A 279 54.29 -46.71 -0.56
C GLN A 279 53.35 -45.55 -0.17
N ARG A 280 53.54 -45.07 1.08
CA ARG A 280 52.82 -43.95 1.72
C ARG A 280 52.79 -42.67 0.85
N GLN A 281 53.83 -42.45 0.05
CA GLN A 281 53.93 -41.32 -0.88
C GLN A 281 52.90 -41.38 -2.02
N GLN A 282 52.54 -42.56 -2.53
CA GLN A 282 51.49 -42.68 -3.56
C GLN A 282 50.10 -42.38 -3.00
N GLN A 283 49.86 -42.75 -1.74
CA GLN A 283 48.59 -42.46 -1.08
C GLN A 283 48.43 -40.95 -0.82
N GLU A 284 49.49 -40.29 -0.35
CA GLU A 284 49.50 -38.82 -0.20
C GLU A 284 49.33 -38.12 -1.53
N TRP A 285 49.99 -38.60 -2.59
CA TRP A 285 49.82 -38.05 -3.94
C TRP A 285 48.39 -38.22 -4.47
N CYS A 286 47.77 -39.39 -4.29
CA CYS A 286 46.38 -39.65 -4.68
C CYS A 286 45.41 -38.70 -3.97
N GLN A 287 45.58 -38.54 -2.64
CA GLN A 287 44.73 -37.63 -1.85
C GLN A 287 44.95 -36.17 -2.21
N ARG A 288 46.18 -35.78 -2.56
CA ARG A 288 46.49 -34.42 -3.01
C ARG A 288 45.85 -34.14 -4.37
N ARG A 289 45.89 -35.10 -5.30
CA ARG A 289 45.24 -34.99 -6.60
C ARG A 289 43.73 -34.85 -6.47
N CYS A 290 43.05 -35.67 -5.66
CA CYS A 290 41.61 -35.51 -5.41
C CYS A 290 41.30 -34.10 -4.86
N ARG A 291 42.19 -33.52 -4.05
CA ARG A 291 42.00 -32.19 -3.47
C ARG A 291 42.18 -31.08 -4.49
N GLU A 292 43.25 -31.15 -5.29
CA GLU A 292 43.50 -30.20 -6.38
C GLU A 292 42.34 -30.21 -7.37
N GLU A 293 41.81 -31.38 -7.73
CA GLU A 293 40.67 -31.55 -8.64
C GLU A 293 39.35 -31.00 -8.06
N TYR A 294 39.15 -31.11 -6.74
CA TYR A 294 38.00 -30.50 -6.05
C TYR A 294 38.13 -28.98 -5.95
N GLU A 295 39.33 -28.47 -5.66
CA GLU A 295 39.61 -27.04 -5.58
C GLU A 295 39.53 -26.36 -6.96
N GLU A 296 39.92 -27.04 -8.04
CA GLU A 296 39.79 -26.56 -9.41
C GLU A 296 38.32 -26.50 -9.85
N GLN A 297 37.53 -27.54 -9.53
CA GLN A 297 36.07 -27.52 -9.76
C GLN A 297 35.37 -26.40 -8.99
N GLN A 298 35.81 -26.09 -7.75
CA GLN A 298 35.28 -24.94 -7.01
C GLN A 298 35.64 -23.62 -7.67
N ARG A 299 36.86 -23.46 -8.19
CA ARG A 299 37.27 -22.26 -8.92
C ARG A 299 36.47 -22.09 -10.22
N GLU A 300 36.27 -23.16 -10.97
CA GLU A 300 35.44 -23.13 -12.18
C GLU A 300 33.97 -22.82 -11.85
N GLN A 301 33.46 -23.28 -10.71
CA GLN A 301 32.12 -22.92 -10.22
C GLN A 301 32.05 -21.43 -9.83
N GLU A 302 33.04 -20.93 -9.08
CA GLU A 302 33.14 -19.51 -8.69
C GLU A 302 33.33 -18.58 -9.91
N GLU A 303 34.06 -19.02 -10.94
CA GLU A 303 34.23 -18.28 -12.20
C GLU A 303 32.96 -18.30 -13.06
N ARG A 304 32.23 -19.43 -13.09
CA ARG A 304 30.89 -19.50 -13.72
C ARG A 304 29.87 -18.62 -12.98
N GLU A 305 29.97 -18.50 -11.66
CA GLU A 305 29.15 -17.59 -10.86
C GLU A 305 29.53 -16.10 -11.07
N GLN A 306 30.78 -15.80 -11.44
CA GLN A 306 31.24 -14.44 -11.73
C GLN A 306 30.96 -13.97 -13.17
N HIS A 307 30.94 -14.87 -14.16
CA HIS A 307 30.76 -14.51 -15.58
C HIS A 307 29.47 -15.03 -16.24
N GLY A 308 28.67 -15.88 -15.58
CA GLY A 308 27.40 -16.43 -16.08
C GLY A 308 26.13 -15.67 -15.69
N GLY A 309 26.24 -14.44 -15.18
CA GLY A 309 25.11 -13.62 -14.71
C GLY A 309 24.43 -12.78 -15.80
N GLY A 310 24.11 -13.39 -16.94
CA GLY A 310 23.45 -12.74 -18.08
C GLY A 310 22.14 -13.43 -18.46
N GLY A 311 21.26 -13.72 -17.50
CA GLY A 311 19.97 -14.36 -17.80
C GLY A 311 19.11 -14.66 -16.57
N GLY A 312 18.07 -13.84 -16.37
CA GLY A 312 16.79 -14.17 -15.71
C GLY A 312 16.78 -15.02 -14.43
N GLY A 313 16.83 -14.36 -13.28
CA GLY A 313 16.47 -14.97 -11.98
C GLY A 313 17.15 -14.25 -10.81
N ARG A 314 16.51 -13.21 -10.26
CA ARG A 314 17.06 -12.45 -9.13
C ARG A 314 16.88 -13.24 -7.82
N ASP A 315 17.83 -14.10 -7.48
CA ASP A 315 18.11 -14.41 -6.07
C ASP A 315 19.07 -13.35 -5.52
N HIS A 316 18.49 -12.25 -5.04
CA HIS A 316 19.24 -11.26 -4.26
C HIS A 316 19.70 -11.90 -2.94
N HIS A 317 20.94 -12.38 -2.89
CA HIS A 317 21.57 -12.68 -1.61
C HIS A 317 21.85 -11.37 -0.86
N GLU A 318 21.14 -11.15 0.25
CA GLU A 318 21.32 -10.03 1.16
C GLU A 318 22.78 -9.96 1.65
N PRO A 319 23.47 -8.79 1.58
CA PRO A 319 24.84 -8.65 2.08
C PRO A 319 24.98 -9.05 3.56
N GLU A 320 23.90 -8.92 4.36
CA GLU A 320 23.87 -9.40 5.75
C GLU A 320 24.05 -10.92 5.87
N GLN A 321 23.61 -11.69 4.88
CA GLN A 321 23.73 -13.15 4.89
C GLN A 321 25.14 -13.57 4.49
N VAL A 322 25.71 -12.91 3.46
CA VAL A 322 27.09 -13.13 3.02
C VAL A 322 28.09 -12.75 4.12
N TYR A 323 27.86 -11.63 4.82
CA TYR A 323 28.67 -11.21 5.96
C TYR A 323 28.58 -12.19 7.13
N ARG A 324 27.39 -12.70 7.46
CA ARG A 324 27.22 -13.72 8.51
C ARG A 324 27.96 -15.01 8.18
N GLN A 325 27.89 -15.47 6.93
CA GLN A 325 28.64 -16.65 6.50
C GLN A 325 30.16 -16.42 6.50
N CYS A 326 30.62 -15.18 6.24
CA CYS A 326 32.02 -14.80 6.36
C CYS A 326 32.48 -14.84 7.83
N GLN A 327 31.70 -14.28 8.76
CA GLN A 327 32.00 -14.31 10.19
C GLN A 327 32.07 -15.73 10.75
N GLN A 328 31.11 -16.59 10.39
CA GLN A 328 31.10 -18.00 10.82
C GLN A 328 32.29 -18.81 10.30
N ARG A 329 32.87 -18.43 9.15
CA ARG A 329 34.11 -19.04 8.64
C ARG A 329 35.34 -18.55 9.42
N CYS A 330 35.39 -17.27 9.79
CA CYS A 330 36.47 -16.73 10.61
C CYS A 330 36.50 -17.30 12.04
N GLU A 331 35.34 -17.66 12.60
CA GLU A 331 35.23 -18.25 13.95
C GLU A 331 35.88 -19.63 14.09
N ARG A 332 36.20 -20.30 12.99
CA ARG A 332 36.83 -21.63 12.98
C ARG A 332 38.36 -21.59 12.87
N GLN A 333 38.97 -20.40 12.84
CA GLN A 333 40.42 -20.21 12.68
C GLN A 333 41.14 -19.91 14.02
N GLN A 334 42.47 -20.01 14.05
CA GLN A 334 43.26 -19.70 15.25
C GLN A 334 43.18 -18.21 15.62
N GLN A 335 43.24 -17.91 16.92
CA GLN A 335 42.94 -16.61 17.53
C GLN A 335 43.64 -15.38 16.90
N ARG A 336 44.84 -15.55 16.33
CA ARG A 336 45.64 -14.45 15.75
C ARG A 336 45.25 -14.12 14.31
N GLU A 337 44.74 -15.10 13.56
CA GLU A 337 44.28 -14.96 12.16
C GLU A 337 42.79 -14.58 12.09
N GLN A 338 42.02 -14.96 13.12
CA GLN A 338 40.60 -14.64 13.26
C GLN A 338 40.34 -13.13 13.21
N ARG A 339 41.20 -12.31 13.83
CA ARG A 339 41.04 -10.86 13.87
C ARG A 339 41.20 -10.22 12.49
N GLN A 340 42.21 -10.64 11.72
CA GLN A 340 42.43 -10.17 10.35
C GLN A 340 41.34 -10.67 9.39
N CYS A 341 40.83 -11.89 9.61
CA CYS A 341 39.71 -12.45 8.86
C CYS A 341 38.42 -11.64 9.11
N GLN A 342 38.12 -11.29 10.36
CA GLN A 342 36.97 -10.48 10.73
C GLN A 342 37.04 -9.06 10.14
N GLU A 343 38.21 -8.40 10.22
CA GLU A 343 38.43 -7.09 9.61
C GLU A 343 38.24 -7.11 8.09
N ARG A 344 38.67 -8.19 7.42
CA ARG A 344 38.45 -8.37 5.98
C ARG A 344 36.97 -8.55 5.64
N CYS A 345 36.24 -9.38 6.39
CA CYS A 345 34.79 -9.55 6.21
C CYS A 345 34.03 -8.23 6.41
N GLU A 346 34.42 -7.43 7.41
CA GLU A 346 33.81 -6.12 7.68
C GLU A 346 34.04 -5.13 6.56
N ARG A 347 35.26 -5.08 6.00
CA ARG A 347 35.59 -4.20 4.89
C ARG A 347 34.78 -4.56 3.64
N GLN A 348 34.71 -5.85 3.29
CA GLN A 348 33.91 -6.32 2.14
C GLN A 348 32.40 -6.05 2.32
N TYR A 349 31.87 -6.24 3.52
CA TYR A 349 30.47 -5.90 3.81
C TYR A 349 30.20 -4.40 3.67
N LYS A 350 31.13 -3.54 4.10
CA LYS A 350 31.02 -2.09 3.92
C LYS A 350 31.10 -1.67 2.45
N GLU A 351 32.04 -2.24 1.70
CA GLU A 351 32.21 -1.99 0.26
C GLU A 351 30.99 -2.44 -0.55
N GLN A 352 30.46 -3.65 -0.32
CA GLN A 352 29.24 -4.12 -0.99
C GLN A 352 28.00 -3.31 -0.62
N LYS A 353 27.91 -2.84 0.63
CA LYS A 353 26.81 -1.97 1.07
C LYS A 353 26.91 -0.57 0.47
N GLN A 354 28.12 -0.11 0.16
CA GLN A 354 28.38 1.14 -0.52
C GLN A 354 28.11 1.02 -2.03
N GLU A 355 28.53 -0.07 -2.67
CA GLU A 355 28.18 -0.37 -4.06
C GLU A 355 26.67 -0.59 -4.26
N GLN A 356 25.96 -1.18 -3.31
CA GLN A 356 24.48 -1.26 -3.37
C GLN A 356 23.81 0.10 -3.23
N ARG A 357 24.42 1.04 -2.50
CA ARG A 357 23.95 2.44 -2.44
C ARG A 357 24.21 3.18 -3.75
N GLU A 358 25.29 2.87 -4.44
CA GLU A 358 25.66 3.48 -5.72
C GLU A 358 24.89 2.87 -6.91
N LYS A 359 24.65 1.55 -6.92
CA LYS A 359 23.92 0.83 -8.00
C LYS A 359 22.39 0.85 -7.85
N GLY A 360 21.86 1.25 -6.70
CA GLY A 360 20.42 1.51 -6.50
C GLY A 360 19.94 2.84 -7.08
N GLY A 361 20.84 3.62 -7.70
CA GLY A 361 20.60 4.99 -8.16
C GLY A 361 20.42 5.16 -9.68
N GLU A 362 20.25 4.11 -10.48
CA GLU A 362 20.16 4.23 -11.94
C GLU A 362 18.77 3.89 -12.48
N HIS A 363 17.83 4.80 -12.26
CA HIS A 363 16.92 5.31 -13.30
C HIS A 363 16.41 6.70 -12.87
N GLY A 364 17.23 7.70 -13.12
CA GLY A 364 16.80 9.04 -13.57
C GLY A 364 15.91 9.88 -12.67
N GLU A 365 16.38 10.28 -11.49
CA GLU A 365 16.22 11.67 -11.03
C GLU A 365 17.51 12.05 -10.30
N ASP A 366 18.19 13.08 -10.77
CA ASP A 366 19.38 13.69 -10.15
C ASP A 366 19.34 13.57 -8.62
N VAL A 367 20.24 12.76 -8.05
CA VAL A 367 20.53 12.78 -6.62
C VAL A 367 21.30 14.06 -6.36
N ASN A 368 20.54 15.16 -6.25
CA ASN A 368 21.07 16.42 -5.79
C ASN A 368 21.41 16.28 -4.30
N PRO A 369 22.68 16.43 -3.86
CA PRO A 369 23.06 16.35 -2.45
C PRO A 369 22.25 17.29 -1.55
N GLN A 370 21.73 18.39 -2.12
CA GLN A 370 20.84 19.33 -1.42
C GLN A 370 19.48 18.71 -1.02
N ARG A 371 19.00 17.66 -1.71
CA ARG A 371 17.73 16.98 -1.39
C ARG A 371 17.86 16.04 -0.18
N GLU A 372 19.01 15.40 0.02
CA GLU A 372 19.24 14.58 1.22
C GLU A 372 19.33 15.45 2.49
N GLU A 373 19.98 16.61 2.40
CA GLU A 373 19.99 17.61 3.48
C GLU A 373 18.58 18.17 3.74
N GLN A 374 17.76 18.38 2.71
CA GLN A 374 16.37 18.83 2.86
C GLN A 374 15.47 17.78 3.56
N GLU A 375 15.64 16.50 3.27
CA GLU A 375 14.92 15.42 3.98
C GLU A 375 15.36 15.29 5.44
N GLU A 376 16.64 15.49 5.73
CA GLU A 376 17.14 15.50 7.11
C GLU A 376 16.62 16.72 7.90
N ASN A 377 16.43 17.85 7.22
CA ASN A 377 15.88 19.08 7.79
C ASN A 377 14.35 19.10 7.89
N ASN A 378 13.62 18.16 7.27
CA ASN A 378 12.15 18.10 7.38
C ASN A 378 11.71 17.65 8.79
N PRO A 379 11.11 18.52 9.62
CA PRO A 379 10.76 18.16 10.99
C PRO A 379 9.63 17.12 11.07
N TYR A 380 8.84 16.99 10.00
CA TYR A 380 7.66 16.12 9.96
C TYR A 380 7.96 14.71 9.46
N PHE A 381 9.16 14.42 8.92
CA PHE A 381 9.47 13.14 8.26
C PHE A 381 10.57 12.38 8.98
N PHE A 382 10.30 11.14 9.42
CA PHE A 382 11.20 10.29 10.19
C PHE A 382 11.54 9.02 9.42
N LYS A 383 12.80 8.91 8.96
CA LYS A 383 13.28 7.69 8.30
C LYS A 383 13.25 6.48 9.25
N ALA A 384 13.07 5.28 8.71
CA ALA A 384 13.00 4.02 9.46
C ALA A 384 14.17 3.80 10.44
N GLN A 385 15.37 4.33 10.15
CA GLN A 385 16.55 4.20 11.02
C GLN A 385 16.43 5.00 12.33
N ARG A 386 15.51 5.97 12.42
CA ARG A 386 15.25 6.74 13.64
C ARG A 386 14.43 5.97 14.69
N PHE A 387 13.90 4.82 14.32
CA PHE A 387 13.31 3.87 15.26
C PHE A 387 14.43 3.13 16.02
N GLN A 388 14.59 3.48 17.29
CA GLN A 388 15.64 2.91 18.14
C GLN A 388 15.16 1.58 18.75
N SER A 389 16.03 0.58 18.73
CA SER A 389 15.74 -0.71 19.36
C SER A 389 15.60 -0.55 20.87
N ARG A 390 14.40 -0.78 21.41
CA ARG A 390 14.15 -0.88 22.85
C ARG A 390 14.47 -2.28 23.36
N PHE A 391 14.10 -3.30 22.59
CA PHE A 391 14.39 -4.71 22.87
C PHE A 391 14.77 -5.42 21.57
N ARG A 392 15.77 -6.30 21.64
CA ARG A 392 16.19 -7.13 20.51
C ARG A 392 16.59 -8.51 21.01
N THR A 393 15.99 -9.54 20.43
CA THR A 393 16.37 -10.93 20.66
C THR A 393 16.61 -11.61 19.30
N GLN A 394 16.96 -12.89 19.30
CA GLN A 394 17.02 -13.69 18.07
C GLN A 394 15.64 -13.89 17.44
N GLU A 395 14.58 -13.77 18.25
CA GLU A 395 13.20 -14.10 17.91
C GLU A 395 12.35 -12.87 17.56
N GLY A 396 12.94 -11.68 17.55
CA GLY A 396 12.22 -10.46 17.23
C GLY A 396 12.83 -9.20 17.80
N HIS A 397 12.15 -8.08 17.60
CA HIS A 397 12.56 -6.80 18.15
C HIS A 397 11.37 -5.87 18.42
N VAL A 398 11.59 -4.93 19.32
CA VAL A 398 10.71 -3.79 19.56
C VAL A 398 11.51 -2.53 19.31
N ARG A 399 11.11 -1.73 18.32
CA ARG A 399 11.72 -0.43 18.04
C ARG A 399 10.76 0.69 18.36
N VAL A 400 11.27 1.81 18.87
CA VAL A 400 10.48 2.98 19.28
C VAL A 400 11.05 4.20 18.60
N LEU A 401 10.18 5.00 17.98
CA LEU A 401 10.59 6.27 17.38
C LEU A 401 11.06 7.23 18.48
N GLU A 402 12.08 8.04 18.19
CA GLU A 402 12.48 9.11 19.10
C GLU A 402 11.31 10.05 19.46
N LYS A 403 11.44 10.79 20.57
CA LYS A 403 10.41 11.76 20.98
C LYS A 403 10.21 12.81 19.87
N PHE A 404 8.96 13.14 19.56
CA PHE A 404 8.64 14.11 18.51
C PHE A 404 9.22 15.50 18.80
N SER A 405 9.21 15.94 20.06
CA SER A 405 9.79 17.23 20.50
C SER A 405 11.31 17.30 20.36
N LYS A 406 12.02 16.17 20.24
CA LYS A 406 13.49 16.17 20.10
C LYS A 406 13.96 16.80 18.78
N ARG A 407 13.13 16.75 17.74
CA ARG A 407 13.50 17.24 16.40
C ARG A 407 13.06 18.67 16.16
N SER A 408 11.88 19.04 16.65
CA SER A 408 11.33 20.38 16.45
C SER A 408 10.26 20.70 17.49
N GLU A 409 10.27 21.94 17.97
CA GLU A 409 9.20 22.51 18.80
C GLU A 409 7.84 22.54 18.08
N LEU A 410 7.82 22.48 16.74
CA LEU A 410 6.60 22.37 15.94
C LEU A 410 5.77 21.12 16.29
N LEU A 411 6.42 20.09 16.82
CA LEU A 411 5.78 18.84 17.21
C LEU A 411 5.50 18.73 18.72
N ARG A 412 5.64 19.82 19.47
CA ARG A 412 5.36 19.83 20.92
C ARG A 412 3.92 19.45 21.25
N GLY A 413 2.96 19.78 20.36
CA GLY A 413 1.55 19.41 20.52
C GLY A 413 1.28 17.90 20.58
N ILE A 414 2.22 17.07 20.12
CA ILE A 414 2.16 15.60 20.16
C ILE A 414 3.29 15.00 21.00
N GLU A 415 3.95 15.79 21.85
CA GLU A 415 5.09 15.34 22.68
C GLU A 415 4.73 14.13 23.57
N ASN A 416 3.51 14.09 24.08
CA ASN A 416 3.04 12.98 24.92
C ASN A 416 2.56 11.75 24.14
N TYR A 417 2.92 11.61 22.87
CA TYR A 417 2.65 10.41 22.08
C TYR A 417 3.96 9.77 21.61
N ARG A 418 3.99 8.44 21.56
CA ARG A 418 5.12 7.66 21.06
C ARG A 418 4.63 6.60 20.09
N LEU A 419 5.43 6.35 19.06
CA LEU A 419 5.17 5.35 18.04
C LEU A 419 6.18 4.21 18.19
N ALA A 420 5.71 2.97 18.25
CA ALA A 420 6.55 1.79 18.36
C ALA A 420 6.14 0.69 17.39
N ILE A 421 7.11 -0.10 16.96
CA ILE A 421 6.94 -1.25 16.07
C ILE A 421 7.42 -2.49 16.83
N LEU A 422 6.62 -3.54 16.79
CA LEU A 422 6.95 -4.87 17.29
C LEU A 422 6.98 -5.84 16.11
N GLU A 423 8.06 -6.59 16.02
CA GLU A 423 8.23 -7.71 15.09
C GLU A 423 8.60 -8.95 15.90
N ALA A 424 7.84 -10.03 15.73
CA ALA A 424 8.10 -11.30 16.40
C ALA A 424 8.08 -12.45 15.40
N SER A 425 9.12 -13.29 15.43
CA SER A 425 9.27 -14.48 14.59
C SER A 425 8.13 -15.48 14.79
N PRO A 426 7.94 -16.43 13.87
CA PRO A 426 7.00 -17.53 14.04
C PRO A 426 7.23 -18.28 15.36
N ASN A 427 6.17 -18.80 15.96
CA ASN A 427 6.24 -19.59 17.19
C ASN A 427 6.96 -18.91 18.36
N THR A 428 6.55 -17.67 18.66
CA THR A 428 7.17 -16.85 19.70
C THR A 428 6.17 -16.42 20.77
N PHE A 429 6.73 -16.08 21.93
CA PHE A 429 6.04 -15.54 23.09
C PHE A 429 6.74 -14.25 23.52
N VAL A 430 5.97 -13.18 23.63
CA VAL A 430 6.41 -11.89 24.16
C VAL A 430 6.09 -11.87 25.65
N ALA A 431 7.12 -11.73 26.48
CA ALA A 431 7.04 -11.84 27.93
C ALA A 431 5.98 -10.90 28.54
N PRO A 432 5.23 -11.31 29.58
CA PRO A 432 4.25 -10.46 30.25
C PRO A 432 4.86 -9.18 30.82
N HIS A 433 4.31 -8.04 30.42
CA HIS A 433 4.72 -6.72 30.88
C HIS A 433 3.54 -5.76 30.87
N HIS A 434 3.61 -4.71 31.69
CA HIS A 434 2.70 -3.57 31.59
C HIS A 434 3.49 -2.30 31.28
N PHE A 435 2.79 -1.26 30.83
CA PHE A 435 3.36 0.06 30.58
C PHE A 435 2.66 1.11 31.44
N ASP A 436 3.40 2.14 31.84
CA ASP A 436 2.84 3.41 32.31
C ASP A 436 2.40 4.31 31.14
N ALA A 437 1.74 3.70 30.15
CA ALA A 437 1.18 4.38 28.99
C ALA A 437 -0.11 3.72 28.52
N GLU A 438 -1.07 4.54 28.13
CA GLU A 438 -2.24 4.10 27.38
C GLU A 438 -1.81 3.68 25.98
N THR A 439 -2.20 2.49 25.54
CA THR A 439 -1.70 1.94 24.27
C THR A 439 -2.83 1.55 23.32
N ILE A 440 -2.67 1.85 22.04
CA ILE A 440 -3.46 1.26 20.95
C ILE A 440 -2.50 0.38 20.13
N PHE A 441 -2.81 -0.90 20.04
CA PHE A 441 -2.12 -1.86 19.19
C PHE A 441 -2.87 -2.04 17.88
N VAL A 442 -2.16 -2.14 16.76
CA VAL A 442 -2.71 -2.48 15.44
C VAL A 442 -1.85 -3.58 14.83
N ILE A 443 -2.47 -4.67 14.37
CA ILE A 443 -1.77 -5.74 13.65
C ILE A 443 -1.67 -5.38 12.17
N LEU A 444 -0.44 -5.30 11.66
CA LEU A 444 -0.14 -4.85 10.29
C LEU A 444 -0.01 -6.01 9.31
N ARG A 445 0.75 -7.03 9.69
CA ARG A 445 0.95 -8.24 8.89
C ARG A 445 0.78 -9.49 9.74
N VAL A 446 -0.07 -10.33 9.19
CA VAL A 446 -0.03 -11.79 9.16
C VAL A 446 -0.15 -12.03 7.66
N ASN A 447 0.86 -12.56 6.98
CA ASN A 447 0.69 -12.82 5.55
C ASN A 447 -0.51 -13.79 5.37
N ALA A 448 -1.22 -13.66 4.26
CA ALA A 448 -2.21 -14.66 3.90
C ALA A 448 -1.48 -15.75 3.09
N PRO A 449 -1.88 -17.03 3.21
CA PRO A 449 -1.32 -18.07 2.35
C PRO A 449 -1.58 -17.71 0.89
N TYR A 450 -0.68 -18.18 0.02
CA TYR A 450 -0.91 -18.32 -1.41
C TYR A 450 -2.39 -18.61 -1.70
N MET A 451 -3.01 -17.76 -2.53
CA MET A 451 -4.31 -18.06 -3.13
C MET A 451 -4.09 -19.19 -4.14
N VAL A 452 -4.19 -20.44 -3.67
CA VAL A 452 -4.39 -21.58 -4.56
C VAL A 452 -5.83 -21.47 -5.06
N LEU A 453 -6.00 -21.09 -6.33
CA LEU A 453 -7.24 -21.29 -7.09
C LEU A 453 -7.46 -22.81 -7.20
N HIS A 454 -8.07 -23.42 -6.18
CA HIS A 454 -8.75 -24.70 -6.36
C HIS A 454 -10.19 -24.41 -6.76
N SER A 455 -10.48 -24.79 -7.99
CA SER A 455 -11.75 -25.19 -8.59
C SER A 455 -13.05 -24.69 -7.95
N ILE A 456 -13.84 -24.06 -8.81
CA ILE A 456 -15.25 -23.72 -8.64
C ILE A 456 -16.01 -25.02 -8.32
N THR A 457 -16.12 -25.38 -7.04
CA THR A 457 -17.21 -26.15 -6.39
C THR A 457 -16.73 -26.59 -4.99
N ASP A 458 -16.60 -25.67 -4.03
CA ASP A 458 -16.86 -26.04 -2.63
C ASP A 458 -17.23 -24.82 -1.80
N THR A 459 -18.52 -24.64 -1.54
CA THR A 459 -19.07 -23.63 -0.64
C THR A 459 -18.81 -24.01 0.81
N ARG A 460 -17.59 -23.76 1.31
CA ARG A 460 -17.34 -23.45 2.73
C ARG A 460 -16.22 -22.41 2.85
N PRO A 461 -16.47 -21.20 3.39
CA PRO A 461 -15.40 -20.24 3.65
C PRO A 461 -14.46 -20.81 4.72
N PHE A 462 -13.23 -21.13 4.32
CA PHE A 462 -12.16 -21.47 5.25
C PHE A 462 -11.65 -20.17 5.88
N PHE A 463 -12.19 -19.81 7.04
CA PHE A 463 -11.74 -18.64 7.79
C PHE A 463 -10.32 -18.90 8.34
N VAL A 464 -9.32 -18.21 7.82
CA VAL A 464 -7.99 -18.14 8.46
C VAL A 464 -8.17 -17.39 9.79
N ILE A 465 -8.01 -18.11 10.90
CA ILE A 465 -7.95 -17.54 12.24
C ILE A 465 -6.67 -16.71 12.31
N GLY A 466 -6.72 -15.50 12.89
CA GLY A 466 -5.54 -14.66 13.03
C GLY A 466 -4.42 -15.35 13.79
N ASN A 467 -3.18 -15.22 13.31
CA ASN A 467 -2.05 -16.00 13.80
C ASN A 467 -1.35 -15.33 15.01
N GLY A 468 -1.84 -14.18 15.48
CA GLY A 468 -1.44 -13.58 16.74
C GLY A 468 -2.49 -13.82 17.84
N THR A 469 -2.05 -14.03 19.08
CA THR A 469 -2.92 -13.91 20.26
C THR A 469 -2.38 -12.81 21.16
N ILE A 470 -3.24 -11.88 21.56
CA ILE A 470 -2.96 -10.92 22.62
C ILE A 470 -3.75 -11.31 23.86
N SER A 471 -3.10 -11.23 25.03
CA SER A 471 -3.74 -11.50 26.31
C SER A 471 -3.54 -10.33 27.26
N LEU A 472 -4.64 -9.89 27.86
CA LEU A 472 -4.71 -8.81 28.83
C LEU A 472 -5.01 -9.39 30.20
N VAL A 473 -4.16 -9.07 31.17
CA VAL A 473 -4.24 -9.57 32.55
C VAL A 473 -4.40 -8.38 33.49
N GLN A 474 -5.48 -8.44 34.25
CA GLN A 474 -5.82 -7.54 35.37
C GLN A 474 -6.03 -8.38 36.62
N GLN A 475 -6.09 -7.75 37.81
CA GLN A 475 -6.03 -8.42 39.12
C GLN A 475 -6.86 -9.71 39.23
N ASN A 476 -8.07 -9.74 38.67
CA ASN A 476 -8.99 -10.88 38.74
C ASN A 476 -9.53 -11.32 37.37
N ARG A 477 -8.97 -10.81 36.26
CA ARG A 477 -9.48 -11.06 34.92
C ARG A 477 -8.34 -11.29 33.94
N ARG A 478 -8.45 -12.35 33.15
CA ARG A 478 -7.63 -12.57 31.97
C ARG A 478 -8.52 -12.66 30.75
N GLU A 479 -8.22 -11.87 29.74
CA GLU A 479 -8.90 -11.89 28.46
C GLU A 479 -7.88 -12.17 27.37
N SER A 480 -8.20 -13.08 26.46
CA SER A 480 -7.32 -13.45 25.36
C SER A 480 -8.09 -13.31 24.06
N PHE A 481 -7.46 -12.71 23.05
CA PHE A 481 -8.05 -12.44 21.75
C PHE A 481 -7.14 -12.91 20.64
N ASN A 482 -7.70 -13.65 19.68
CA ASN A 482 -7.02 -13.96 18.43
C ASN A 482 -7.14 -12.75 17.50
N MET A 483 -5.99 -12.25 17.06
CA MET A 483 -5.84 -11.01 16.33
C MET A 483 -5.45 -11.29 14.87
N GLN A 484 -6.15 -10.65 13.94
CA GLN A 484 -5.91 -10.69 12.51
C GLN A 484 -5.31 -9.37 12.02
N ARG A 485 -4.82 -9.36 10.78
CA ARG A 485 -4.42 -8.13 10.09
C ARG A 485 -5.56 -7.10 10.12
N GLY A 486 -5.25 -5.87 10.50
CA GLY A 486 -6.21 -4.78 10.66
C GLY A 486 -6.93 -4.76 12.01
N ASP A 487 -6.81 -5.81 12.82
CA ASP A 487 -7.35 -5.80 14.18
C ASP A 487 -6.55 -4.84 15.04
N SER A 488 -7.30 -4.02 15.76
CA SER A 488 -6.83 -2.98 16.65
C SER A 488 -7.40 -3.21 18.04
N ILE A 489 -6.63 -2.93 19.08
CA ILE A 489 -7.07 -3.10 20.46
C ILE A 489 -6.50 -2.03 21.38
N ARG A 490 -7.35 -1.52 22.25
CA ARG A 490 -7.02 -0.59 23.32
C ARG A 490 -6.50 -1.37 24.53
N VAL A 491 -5.30 -1.03 25.01
CA VAL A 491 -4.68 -1.62 26.20
C VAL A 491 -4.51 -0.53 27.25
N PRO A 492 -5.31 -0.57 28.35
CA PRO A 492 -5.19 0.39 29.45
C PRO A 492 -3.81 0.39 30.10
N SER A 493 -3.34 1.56 30.54
CA SER A 493 -2.11 1.70 31.31
C SER A 493 -2.14 0.80 32.54
N GLY A 494 -0.99 0.18 32.85
CA GLY A 494 -0.88 -0.79 33.95
C GLY A 494 -1.46 -2.18 33.66
N THR A 495 -2.16 -2.39 32.54
CA THR A 495 -2.63 -3.74 32.16
C THR A 495 -1.45 -4.60 31.74
N THR A 496 -1.30 -5.77 32.37
CA THR A 496 -0.24 -6.71 31.99
C THR A 496 -0.63 -7.38 30.68
N VAL A 497 0.19 -7.22 29.65
CA VAL A 497 -0.02 -7.77 28.32
C VAL A 497 1.07 -8.78 27.97
N TYR A 498 0.68 -9.85 27.30
CA TYR A 498 1.60 -10.72 26.58
C TYR A 498 1.05 -11.04 25.19
N LEU A 499 1.95 -11.36 24.26
CA LEU A 499 1.59 -11.71 22.89
C LEU A 499 2.18 -13.06 22.51
N ILE A 500 1.48 -13.76 21.64
CA ILE A 500 1.91 -15.04 21.09
C ILE A 500 1.81 -14.94 19.57
N ASN A 501 2.91 -15.22 18.88
CA ASN A 501 2.85 -15.55 17.46
C ASN A 501 2.65 -17.07 17.34
N ARG A 502 1.47 -17.44 16.85
CA ARG A 502 1.02 -18.82 16.66
C ARG A 502 1.35 -19.34 15.26
N ASP A 503 1.83 -18.49 14.37
CA ASP A 503 2.18 -18.87 13.01
C ASP A 503 3.45 -19.71 12.98
N ASN A 504 3.56 -20.57 11.98
CA ASN A 504 4.72 -21.42 11.73
C ASN A 504 5.76 -20.80 10.79
N ASN A 505 5.33 -19.87 9.95
CA ASN A 505 6.09 -19.35 8.82
C ASN A 505 6.18 -17.83 8.86
N GLU A 506 5.17 -17.16 9.42
CA GLU A 506 5.00 -15.73 9.31
C GLU A 506 5.34 -14.97 10.58
N LYS A 507 5.93 -13.80 10.39
CA LYS A 507 6.20 -12.88 11.47
C LYS A 507 4.94 -12.14 11.87
N LEU A 508 4.76 -11.92 13.16
CA LEU A 508 3.76 -11.01 13.69
C LEU A 508 4.33 -9.59 13.67
N HIS A 509 3.69 -8.70 12.90
CA HIS A 509 4.03 -7.28 12.85
C HIS A 509 2.92 -6.45 13.48
N ALA A 510 3.26 -5.66 14.49
CA ALA A 510 2.32 -4.75 15.14
C ALA A 510 2.92 -3.35 15.29
N VAL A 511 2.07 -2.34 15.13
CA VAL A 511 2.40 -0.95 15.48
C VAL A 511 1.62 -0.54 16.73
N LYS A 512 2.24 0.29 17.56
CA LYS A 512 1.69 0.77 18.81
C LYS A 512 1.72 2.29 18.84
N LEU A 513 0.59 2.90 19.15
CA LEU A 513 0.55 4.27 19.65
C LEU A 513 0.53 4.20 21.17
N LEU A 514 1.48 4.86 21.83
CA LEU A 514 1.53 4.98 23.28
C LEU A 514 1.32 6.44 23.70
N LYS A 515 0.49 6.65 24.72
CA LYS A 515 0.29 7.93 25.40
C LYS A 515 0.69 7.76 26.88
N PRO A 516 1.92 8.13 27.26
CA PRO A 516 2.36 8.02 28.64
C PRO A 516 1.50 8.79 29.62
N VAL A 517 1.37 8.27 30.85
CA VAL A 517 0.54 8.86 31.90
C VAL A 517 1.34 9.66 32.94
N ASN A 518 2.66 9.44 33.00
CA ASN A 518 3.56 10.09 33.94
C ASN A 518 4.22 11.33 33.31
N ASN A 519 5.39 11.13 32.68
CA ASN A 519 6.17 12.20 32.09
C ASN A 519 5.92 12.26 30.57
N PRO A 520 5.63 13.45 30.00
CA PRO A 520 5.39 13.59 28.57
C PRO A 520 6.42 12.89 27.69
N GLY A 521 5.93 11.96 26.87
CA GLY A 521 6.73 11.21 25.91
C GLY A 521 7.70 10.21 26.52
N GLN A 522 7.64 9.93 27.82
CA GLN A 522 8.46 8.91 28.50
C GLN A 522 7.58 7.81 29.04
N PHE A 523 7.87 6.57 28.68
CA PHE A 523 7.20 5.40 29.21
C PHE A 523 8.21 4.30 29.48
N GLU A 524 7.89 3.45 30.44
CA GLU A 524 8.67 2.30 30.84
C GLU A 524 7.85 1.01 30.79
N PRO A 525 8.42 -0.08 30.26
CA PRO A 525 7.88 -1.42 30.42
C PRO A 525 8.28 -2.00 31.77
N TYR A 526 7.33 -2.60 32.46
CA TYR A 526 7.52 -3.24 33.76
C TYR A 526 7.30 -4.75 33.60
N PHE A 527 8.38 -5.53 33.71
CA PHE A 527 8.36 -6.99 33.54
C PHE A 527 8.17 -7.70 34.87
N GLY A 528 7.06 -8.41 35.04
CA GLY A 528 6.83 -9.27 36.19
C GLY A 528 7.44 -10.66 35.99
N ALA A 529 7.10 -11.29 34.87
CA ALA A 529 7.54 -12.65 34.50
C ALA A 529 8.94 -12.69 33.84
N GLY A 530 9.78 -11.68 34.12
CA GLY A 530 11.18 -11.63 33.72
C GLY A 530 12.08 -12.45 34.63
N GLY A 531 13.39 -12.30 34.44
CA GLY A 531 14.40 -12.87 35.30
C GLY A 531 15.59 -11.93 35.37
N GLU A 532 16.71 -12.32 34.80
CA GLU A 532 17.85 -11.42 34.58
C GLU A 532 17.72 -10.66 33.25
N ASP A 533 17.14 -11.29 32.21
CA ASP A 533 16.87 -10.63 30.92
C ASP A 533 15.54 -11.09 30.31
N PRO A 534 14.49 -10.22 30.26
CA PRO A 534 14.48 -8.88 30.85
C PRO A 534 14.51 -8.96 32.38
N GLU A 535 15.10 -7.95 33.02
CA GLU A 535 15.11 -7.85 34.47
C GLU A 535 13.67 -7.78 35.02
N SER A 536 13.34 -8.69 35.93
CA SER A 536 12.05 -8.64 36.65
C SER A 536 12.06 -7.55 37.70
N PHE A 537 11.00 -6.73 37.77
CA PHE A 537 10.87 -5.73 38.83
C PHE A 537 10.81 -6.36 40.24
N TYR A 538 10.51 -7.66 40.36
CA TYR A 538 10.55 -8.34 41.65
C TYR A 538 11.95 -8.32 42.28
N ARG A 539 13.01 -8.25 41.45
CA ARG A 539 14.41 -8.20 41.90
C ARG A 539 14.79 -6.88 42.59
N ALA A 540 13.95 -5.85 42.48
CA ALA A 540 14.15 -4.58 43.16
C ALA A 540 13.67 -4.60 44.62
N PHE A 541 12.80 -5.55 45.01
CA PHE A 541 12.34 -5.67 46.39
C PHE A 541 13.35 -6.42 47.26
N SER A 542 13.38 -6.11 48.55
CA SER A 542 14.23 -6.85 49.49
C SER A 542 13.76 -8.30 49.62
N ASN A 543 14.71 -9.19 49.88
CA ASN A 543 14.41 -10.60 50.08
C ASN A 543 13.39 -10.82 51.21
N GLU A 544 13.51 -10.06 52.30
CA GLU A 544 12.55 -10.10 53.42
C GLU A 544 11.12 -9.81 52.97
N ILE A 545 10.93 -8.81 52.10
CA ILE A 545 9.62 -8.48 51.51
C ILE A 545 9.13 -9.61 50.61
N LEU A 546 9.99 -10.14 49.72
CA LEU A 546 9.58 -11.18 48.77
C LEU A 546 9.24 -12.49 49.46
N GLU A 547 10.04 -12.93 50.44
CA GLU A 547 9.78 -14.14 51.23
C GLU A 547 8.45 -14.02 51.97
N SER A 548 8.17 -12.86 52.56
CA SER A 548 6.92 -12.59 53.27
C SER A 548 5.72 -12.50 52.32
N ALA A 549 5.85 -11.78 51.20
CA ALA A 549 4.76 -11.52 50.27
C ALA A 549 4.36 -12.77 49.47
N LEU A 550 5.34 -13.59 49.07
CA LEU A 550 5.12 -14.82 48.29
C LEU A 550 5.08 -16.07 49.16
N ASN A 551 5.28 -15.93 50.48
CA ASN A 551 5.36 -17.04 51.44
C ASN A 551 6.26 -18.18 50.93
N THR A 552 7.43 -17.82 50.42
CA THR A 552 8.33 -18.76 49.71
C THR A 552 9.78 -18.47 50.13
N PRO A 553 10.57 -19.51 50.47
CA PRO A 553 11.98 -19.33 50.83
C PRO A 553 12.82 -18.67 49.73
N ARG A 554 13.78 -17.84 50.14
CA ARG A 554 14.66 -17.08 49.25
C ARG A 554 15.34 -17.92 48.16
N ASP A 555 15.87 -19.09 48.50
CA ASP A 555 16.56 -19.96 47.53
C ASP A 555 15.67 -20.35 46.34
N ARG A 556 14.36 -20.50 46.59
CA ARG A 556 13.38 -20.77 45.54
C ARG A 556 13.04 -19.52 44.73
N LEU A 557 12.98 -18.36 45.37
CA LEU A 557 12.71 -17.08 44.72
C LEU A 557 13.89 -16.64 43.84
N ASP A 558 15.11 -16.77 44.33
CA ASP A 558 16.36 -16.52 43.58
C ASP A 558 16.40 -17.42 42.33
N ARG A 559 15.98 -18.68 42.46
CA ARG A 559 15.83 -19.59 41.31
C ARG A 559 14.72 -19.15 40.35
N LEU A 560 13.56 -18.73 40.86
CA LEU A 560 12.42 -18.31 40.03
C LEU A 560 12.78 -17.08 39.17
N PHE A 561 13.36 -16.04 39.79
CA PHE A 561 13.70 -14.78 39.13
C PHE A 561 15.11 -14.76 38.52
N GLY A 562 15.87 -15.87 38.60
CA GLY A 562 17.19 -16.01 37.98
C GLY A 562 17.22 -16.86 36.70
N GLN A 563 16.14 -17.61 36.41
CA GLN A 563 16.11 -18.58 35.32
C GLN A 563 15.94 -17.96 33.92
N GLN A 564 15.18 -16.88 33.80
CA GLN A 564 14.90 -16.26 32.50
C GLN A 564 16.03 -15.31 32.08
N ARG A 565 16.67 -15.61 30.95
CA ARG A 565 17.80 -14.86 30.38
C ARG A 565 17.74 -14.72 28.86
N ARG A 566 16.60 -15.07 28.24
CA ARG A 566 16.43 -15.17 26.78
C ARG A 566 15.84 -13.88 26.18
N GLY A 567 15.67 -12.84 26.98
CA GLY A 567 15.13 -11.56 26.57
C GLY A 567 13.61 -11.54 26.48
N VAL A 568 13.07 -10.43 25.99
CA VAL A 568 11.62 -10.12 26.01
C VAL A 568 10.80 -10.98 25.03
N ILE A 569 11.40 -11.40 23.92
CA ILE A 569 10.75 -12.20 22.89
C ILE A 569 11.49 -13.53 22.81
N VAL A 570 10.79 -14.62 23.14
CA VAL A 570 11.37 -15.96 23.25
C VAL A 570 10.61 -16.95 22.38
N ARG A 571 11.30 -18.00 21.95
CA ARG A 571 10.67 -19.11 21.22
C ARG A 571 9.75 -19.90 22.14
N ALA A 572 8.58 -20.28 21.63
CA ALA A 572 7.60 -21.11 22.32
C ALA A 572 7.33 -22.41 21.51
N SER A 573 7.10 -23.52 22.20
CA SER A 573 6.73 -24.77 21.55
C SER A 573 5.27 -24.73 21.08
N GLN A 574 4.90 -25.60 20.13
CA GLN A 574 3.52 -25.71 19.66
C GLN A 574 2.55 -26.03 20.79
N GLU A 575 2.96 -26.87 21.74
CA GLU A 575 2.16 -27.25 22.90
C GLU A 575 1.92 -26.05 23.82
N GLN A 576 2.96 -25.23 24.05
CA GLN A 576 2.86 -24.00 24.84
C GLN A 576 1.94 -22.99 24.15
N ILE A 577 2.14 -22.77 22.85
CA ILE A 577 1.31 -21.88 22.04
C ILE A 577 -0.15 -22.32 22.10
N LYS A 578 -0.42 -23.61 21.89
CA LYS A 578 -1.77 -24.17 21.96
C LYS A 578 -2.36 -23.99 23.35
N ALA A 579 -1.63 -24.32 24.42
CA ALA A 579 -2.11 -24.19 25.79
C ALA A 579 -2.47 -22.75 26.16
N LEU A 580 -1.64 -21.77 25.76
CA LEU A 580 -1.86 -20.36 26.08
C LEU A 580 -2.93 -19.71 25.19
N SER A 581 -3.19 -20.25 23.99
CA SER A 581 -4.19 -19.72 23.04
C SER A 581 -5.55 -20.42 23.09
N GLN A 582 -5.69 -21.52 23.84
CA GLN A 582 -6.92 -22.34 23.92
C GLN A 582 -8.17 -21.56 24.32
N HIS A 583 -8.03 -20.56 25.20
CA HIS A 583 -9.15 -19.75 25.70
C HIS A 583 -9.27 -18.39 24.99
N ALA A 584 -8.55 -18.20 23.87
CA ALA A 584 -8.61 -16.96 23.14
C ALA A 584 -9.90 -16.85 22.32
N SER A 585 -10.67 -15.80 22.58
CA SER A 585 -11.87 -15.47 21.82
C SER A 585 -11.48 -15.00 20.42
N SER A 586 -12.34 -15.22 19.43
CA SER A 586 -12.16 -14.57 18.13
C SER A 586 -12.34 -13.06 18.27
N SER A 587 -11.68 -12.27 17.42
CA SER A 587 -11.89 -10.81 17.33
C SER A 587 -13.33 -10.42 16.95
N ARG A 588 -14.17 -11.38 16.55
CA ARG A 588 -15.58 -11.20 16.15
C ARG A 588 -16.59 -11.41 17.29
N GLY A 589 -16.14 -11.36 18.54
CA GLY A 589 -16.99 -11.57 19.74
C GLY A 589 -17.86 -10.36 20.11
N ARG A 590 -19.16 -10.62 20.31
CA ARG A 590 -20.22 -9.70 20.78
C ARG A 590 -19.78 -8.73 21.91
N GLY A 591 -20.03 -7.43 21.70
CA GLY A 591 -20.74 -6.59 22.68
C GLY A 591 -20.03 -6.22 23.99
N GLU A 592 -18.74 -6.47 24.16
CA GLU A 592 -17.96 -5.80 25.22
C GLU A 592 -17.21 -4.61 24.61
N SER A 593 -17.49 -3.40 25.10
CA SER A 593 -16.93 -2.12 24.63
C SER A 593 -15.40 -1.97 24.79
N ARG A 594 -14.68 -3.07 25.08
CA ARG A 594 -13.24 -3.11 25.39
C ARG A 594 -12.45 -4.17 24.60
N GLY A 595 -13.11 -4.97 23.75
CA GLY A 595 -12.45 -5.99 22.91
C GLY A 595 -11.72 -5.40 21.70
N PRO A 596 -11.04 -6.23 20.88
CA PRO A 596 -10.47 -5.77 19.63
C PRO A 596 -11.57 -5.38 18.62
N PHE A 597 -11.23 -4.47 17.72
CA PHE A 597 -12.06 -4.04 16.59
C PHE A 597 -11.24 -4.14 15.31
N SER A 598 -11.88 -4.38 14.17
CA SER A 598 -11.17 -4.58 12.90
C SER A 598 -11.43 -3.44 11.94
N LEU A 599 -10.37 -2.86 11.38
CA LEU A 599 -10.47 -1.80 10.37
C LEU A 599 -11.09 -2.31 9.06
N PHE A 600 -11.00 -3.61 8.77
CA PHE A 600 -11.40 -4.19 7.48
C PHE A 600 -12.75 -4.93 7.51
N ASN A 601 -13.42 -4.96 8.66
CA ASN A 601 -14.77 -5.55 8.76
C ASN A 601 -15.86 -4.55 8.32
N GLU A 602 -15.55 -3.26 8.25
CA GLU A 602 -16.45 -2.21 7.79
C GLU A 602 -16.14 -1.81 6.35
N GLN A 603 -17.09 -1.15 5.70
CA GLN A 603 -16.87 -0.60 4.36
C GLN A 603 -15.85 0.54 4.43
N PRO A 604 -14.94 0.67 3.44
CA PRO A 604 -14.03 1.81 3.38
C PRO A 604 -14.82 3.11 3.27
N ILE A 605 -14.36 4.16 3.95
CA ILE A 605 -14.96 5.50 3.88
C ILE A 605 -14.81 6.07 2.46
N TYR A 606 -13.68 5.80 1.83
CA TYR A 606 -13.42 6.14 0.42
C TYR A 606 -12.86 4.92 -0.30
N SER A 607 -13.39 4.60 -1.49
CA SER A 607 -12.89 3.51 -2.32
C SER A 607 -13.14 3.82 -3.79
N ASN A 608 -12.10 3.64 -4.61
CA ASN A 608 -12.17 3.70 -6.06
C ASN A 608 -11.08 2.79 -6.69
N GLU A 609 -10.91 2.86 -8.01
CA GLU A 609 -9.89 2.07 -8.73
C GLU A 609 -8.44 2.42 -8.36
N PHE A 610 -8.19 3.56 -7.71
CA PHE A 610 -6.86 4.04 -7.33
C PHE A 610 -6.53 3.82 -5.85
N GLY A 611 -7.47 3.40 -5.02
CA GLY A 611 -7.18 3.13 -3.62
C GLY A 611 -8.39 3.04 -2.70
N GLN A 612 -8.09 2.77 -1.43
CA GLN A 612 -9.06 2.57 -0.36
C GLN A 612 -8.59 3.24 0.93
N PHE A 613 -9.54 3.79 1.69
CA PHE A 613 -9.30 4.41 2.99
C PHE A 613 -10.30 3.90 4.02
N PHE A 614 -9.78 3.35 5.11
CA PHE A 614 -10.52 2.85 6.27
C PHE A 614 -10.15 3.69 7.49
N GLU A 615 -11.12 3.97 8.35
CA GLU A 615 -10.86 4.69 9.60
C GLU A 615 -11.85 4.29 10.68
N ALA A 616 -11.34 3.85 11.82
CA ALA A 616 -12.08 3.73 13.07
C ALA A 616 -11.94 5.04 13.84
N SER A 617 -13.05 5.76 13.96
CA SER A 617 -13.12 7.06 14.64
C SER A 617 -13.62 6.91 16.09
N PRO A 618 -13.26 7.83 17.00
CA PRO A 618 -13.86 7.85 18.33
C PRO A 618 -15.35 8.22 18.32
N ASN A 619 -15.93 8.70 17.22
CA ASN A 619 -17.37 8.94 17.14
C ASN A 619 -18.14 7.61 17.20
N ASP A 620 -17.58 6.59 16.52
CA ASP A 620 -18.24 5.29 16.29
C ASP A 620 -17.66 4.18 17.18
N HIS A 621 -16.46 4.37 17.73
CA HIS A 621 -15.76 3.39 18.55
C HIS A 621 -15.54 3.89 19.99
N GLU A 622 -16.30 3.35 20.95
CA GLU A 622 -16.27 3.79 22.35
C GLU A 622 -14.89 3.68 23.00
N GLN A 623 -14.15 2.61 22.75
CA GLN A 623 -12.79 2.36 23.27
C GLN A 623 -11.71 3.33 22.78
N LEU A 624 -12.04 4.23 21.85
CA LEU A 624 -11.15 5.26 21.33
C LEU A 624 -11.50 6.67 21.85
N LYS A 625 -12.67 6.84 22.49
CA LYS A 625 -13.20 8.15 22.94
C LYS A 625 -12.36 8.80 24.03
N ASP A 626 -11.90 8.02 25.01
CA ASP A 626 -11.12 8.50 26.15
C ASP A 626 -9.76 9.09 25.71
N LEU A 627 -9.13 8.48 24.71
CA LEU A 627 -7.86 8.94 24.16
C LEU A 627 -8.02 10.06 23.13
N ASP A 628 -9.23 10.27 22.60
CA ASP A 628 -9.54 11.11 21.44
C ASP A 628 -8.63 10.78 20.24
N VAL A 629 -8.53 9.48 19.92
CA VAL A 629 -7.68 8.96 18.84
C VAL A 629 -8.49 8.20 17.79
N SER A 630 -8.13 8.32 16.51
CA SER A 630 -8.61 7.45 15.44
C SER A 630 -7.49 6.54 14.92
N VAL A 631 -7.86 5.39 14.38
CA VAL A 631 -6.95 4.49 13.67
C VAL A 631 -7.39 4.40 12.22
N ALA A 632 -6.47 4.61 11.28
CA ALA A 632 -6.76 4.60 9.86
C ALA A 632 -5.80 3.69 9.09
N PHE A 633 -6.31 3.08 8.02
CA PHE A 633 -5.52 2.34 7.03
C PHE A 633 -5.80 2.93 5.66
N MET A 634 -4.75 3.16 4.88
CA MET A 634 -4.84 3.68 3.52
C MET A 634 -4.04 2.80 2.57
N SER A 635 -4.65 2.41 1.46
CA SER A 635 -3.97 1.75 0.34
C SER A 635 -4.11 2.63 -0.89
N ILE A 636 -3.00 3.03 -1.48
CA ILE A 636 -2.95 3.76 -2.76
C ILE A 636 -2.34 2.80 -3.78
N ASN A 637 -3.06 2.52 -4.85
CA ASN A 637 -2.58 1.64 -5.90
C ASN A 637 -1.42 2.30 -6.66
N GLN A 638 -0.54 1.50 -7.25
CA GLN A 638 0.60 1.96 -8.03
C GLN A 638 0.20 3.04 -9.05
N GLY A 639 0.99 4.11 -9.13
CA GLY A 639 0.71 5.30 -9.95
C GLY A 639 -0.45 6.19 -9.46
N GLY A 640 -1.18 5.75 -8.43
CA GLY A 640 -2.29 6.49 -7.83
C GLY A 640 -1.85 7.57 -6.85
N MET A 641 -2.81 8.42 -6.48
CA MET A 641 -2.64 9.43 -5.44
C MET A 641 -3.92 9.62 -4.63
N ILE A 642 -3.77 10.03 -3.37
CA ILE A 642 -4.87 10.68 -2.67
C ILE A 642 -4.89 12.15 -3.08
N ALA A 643 -6.06 12.63 -3.51
CA ALA A 643 -6.25 14.03 -3.88
C ALA A 643 -5.83 14.96 -2.71
N PRO A 644 -5.26 16.14 -2.99
CA PRO A 644 -4.84 17.06 -1.95
C PRO A 644 -5.97 17.33 -0.95
N TYR A 645 -5.68 17.18 0.34
CA TYR A 645 -6.67 17.33 1.40
C TYR A 645 -6.03 17.89 2.67
N TYR A 646 -6.84 18.36 3.61
CA TYR A 646 -6.39 18.63 4.98
C TYR A 646 -7.34 18.01 6.00
N ASN A 647 -6.84 17.75 7.21
CA ASN A 647 -7.67 17.34 8.35
C ASN A 647 -8.08 18.59 9.14
N THR A 648 -9.35 18.73 9.51
CA THR A 648 -9.85 19.94 10.21
C THR A 648 -9.17 20.20 11.55
N LYS A 649 -9.00 19.15 12.37
CA LYS A 649 -8.46 19.27 13.73
C LYS A 649 -7.49 18.16 14.14
N SER A 650 -7.49 17.04 13.42
CA SER A 650 -6.67 15.89 13.80
C SER A 650 -5.26 15.96 13.23
N THR A 651 -4.27 15.80 14.10
CA THR A 651 -2.87 15.56 13.69
C THR A 651 -2.67 14.07 13.45
N ARG A 652 -2.13 13.69 12.28
CA ARG A 652 -1.93 12.29 11.91
C ARG A 652 -0.47 11.88 12.09
N LEU A 653 -0.25 10.76 12.77
CA LEU A 653 1.03 10.04 12.81
C LEU A 653 0.92 8.86 11.86
N VAL A 654 1.62 8.92 10.73
CA VAL A 654 1.51 7.93 9.65
C VAL A 654 2.78 7.09 9.58
N LEU A 655 2.63 5.78 9.47
CA LEU A 655 3.70 4.82 9.23
C LEU A 655 3.48 4.17 7.85
N VAL A 656 4.54 4.10 7.05
CA VAL A 656 4.55 3.33 5.80
C VAL A 656 4.73 1.85 6.13
N VAL A 657 3.71 1.06 5.80
CA VAL A 657 3.70 -0.39 6.07
C VAL A 657 4.36 -1.17 4.94
N GLU A 658 4.03 -0.79 3.70
CA GLU A 658 4.51 -1.45 2.48
C GLU A 658 4.53 -0.46 1.33
N GLY A 659 5.44 -0.68 0.39
CA GLY A 659 5.59 0.11 -0.82
C GLY A 659 6.48 1.34 -0.67
N SER A 660 6.44 2.17 -1.70
CA SER A 660 7.12 3.46 -1.77
C SER A 660 6.23 4.53 -2.42
N GLY A 661 6.61 5.78 -2.19
CA GLY A 661 5.90 6.91 -2.74
C GLY A 661 6.54 8.23 -2.34
N ARG A 662 5.74 9.28 -2.30
CA ARG A 662 6.15 10.59 -1.77
C ARG A 662 4.95 11.31 -1.19
N PHE A 663 5.22 12.30 -0.35
CA PHE A 663 4.21 13.27 0.04
C PHE A 663 4.69 14.70 -0.21
N GLU A 664 3.74 15.59 -0.42
CA GLU A 664 3.96 17.03 -0.46
C GLU A 664 2.92 17.71 0.42
N MET A 665 3.37 18.66 1.23
CA MET A 665 2.57 19.34 2.25
C MET A 665 2.87 20.85 2.22
N ALA A 666 1.82 21.65 2.32
CA ALA A 666 1.94 23.09 2.48
C ALA A 666 2.00 23.45 3.97
N CYS A 667 3.10 24.08 4.40
CA CYS A 667 3.36 24.43 5.80
C CYS A 667 3.58 25.95 5.97
N PRO A 668 2.71 26.67 6.69
CA PRO A 668 2.89 28.10 6.94
C PRO A 668 3.96 28.41 8.01
N GLU A 669 4.24 27.51 8.95
CA GLU A 669 5.14 27.75 10.09
C GLU A 669 6.61 27.83 9.66
N LEU A 670 7.03 26.97 8.74
CA LEU A 670 8.42 26.97 8.23
C LEU A 670 8.70 28.20 7.33
N ALA A 671 7.67 28.75 6.68
CA ALA A 671 7.79 30.03 5.97
C ALA A 671 8.10 31.20 6.91
N SER A 672 7.63 31.14 8.16
CA SER A 672 7.91 32.18 9.16
C SER A 672 9.31 32.07 9.80
N GLN A 673 9.88 30.86 9.86
CA GLN A 673 11.21 30.61 10.44
C GLN A 673 12.35 30.90 9.47
N SER A 674 12.14 30.71 8.17
CA SER A 674 13.14 30.98 7.12
C SER A 674 13.44 32.47 6.91
N GLN A 675 12.57 33.38 7.37
CA GLN A 675 12.83 34.84 7.34
C GLN A 675 13.74 35.33 8.49
N GLY A 676 14.17 34.46 9.41
CA GLY A 676 15.00 34.82 10.56
C GLY A 676 16.51 34.94 10.30
N SER A 677 17.05 34.44 9.17
CA SER A 677 18.51 34.40 8.93
C SER A 677 19.01 35.24 7.74
N GLN A 678 18.13 35.89 6.98
CA GLN A 678 18.53 36.83 5.93
C GLN A 678 17.73 38.13 6.01
N GLY A 679 18.42 39.22 6.38
CA GLY A 679 18.03 40.58 6.04
C GLY A 679 16.95 41.24 6.91
N ARG A 680 17.39 41.97 7.95
CA ARG A 680 16.65 43.16 8.43
C ARG A 680 16.63 44.22 7.32
N ARG A 681 15.62 44.18 6.45
CA ARG A 681 15.10 45.23 5.55
C ARG A 681 14.11 44.47 4.66
N GLU A 682 12.84 44.36 5.00
CA GLU A 682 11.84 45.42 4.90
C GLU A 682 10.72 45.16 5.93
N GLN A 683 10.55 46.08 6.86
CA GLN A 683 9.37 46.16 7.72
C GLN A 683 8.87 47.58 7.58
N GLU A 684 7.86 47.80 6.73
CA GLU A 684 6.93 48.95 6.81
C GLU A 684 5.82 48.91 5.74
N THR A 685 5.15 47.78 5.54
CA THR A 685 3.76 47.75 5.02
C THR A 685 3.01 46.58 5.65
N GLY A 686 1.89 46.88 6.31
CA GLY A 686 1.13 45.95 7.15
C GLY A 686 0.24 44.96 6.40
N GLU A 687 0.81 44.14 5.50
CA GLU A 687 0.13 43.00 4.89
C GLU A 687 1.10 41.80 4.79
N ARG A 688 1.30 41.06 5.89
CA ARG A 688 1.95 39.75 5.83
C ARG A 688 0.94 38.75 5.25
N GLY A 689 0.92 38.60 3.93
CA GLY A 689 0.21 37.47 3.31
C GLY A 689 0.73 36.14 3.87
N ALA A 690 -0.17 35.20 4.13
CA ALA A 690 0.22 33.87 4.59
C ALA A 690 1.05 33.17 3.49
N HIS A 691 2.36 33.06 3.70
CA HIS A 691 3.25 32.34 2.79
C HIS A 691 3.32 30.87 3.20
N TYR A 692 3.15 29.95 2.26
CA TYR A 692 3.26 28.51 2.49
C TYR A 692 4.59 27.99 1.96
N GLN A 693 5.31 27.21 2.77
CA GLN A 693 6.48 26.48 2.31
C GLN A 693 6.10 25.06 1.88
N LYS A 694 6.62 24.62 0.73
CA LYS A 694 6.53 23.22 0.31
C LYS A 694 7.43 22.37 1.20
N VAL A 695 6.84 21.36 1.84
CA VAL A 695 7.53 20.34 2.62
C VAL A 695 7.21 18.99 1.99
N GLY A 696 8.21 18.16 1.75
CA GLY A 696 7.98 16.84 1.18
C GLY A 696 9.17 15.93 1.36
N SER A 697 8.93 14.62 1.27
CA SER A 697 9.97 13.59 1.33
C SER A 697 9.53 12.36 0.55
N ARG A 698 10.52 11.59 0.07
CA ARG A 698 10.24 10.26 -0.47
C ARG A 698 9.88 9.32 0.70
N LEU A 699 8.97 8.40 0.44
CA LEU A 699 8.44 7.45 1.41
C LEU A 699 8.92 6.05 1.07
N SER A 700 9.42 5.33 2.07
CA SER A 700 9.78 3.92 2.00
C SER A 700 9.22 3.15 3.18
N SER A 701 9.10 1.83 3.04
CA SER A 701 8.58 0.95 4.10
C SER A 701 9.34 1.13 5.42
N GLY A 702 8.59 1.33 6.51
CA GLY A 702 9.11 1.60 7.84
C GLY A 702 9.35 3.08 8.16
N ASP A 703 9.27 3.99 7.19
CA ASP A 703 9.31 5.42 7.45
C ASP A 703 8.02 5.90 8.14
N ALA A 704 8.13 6.95 8.94
CA ALA A 704 7.00 7.60 9.58
C ALA A 704 6.97 9.09 9.28
N PHE A 705 5.80 9.69 9.25
CA PHE A 705 5.66 11.14 9.08
C PHE A 705 4.44 11.68 9.81
N VAL A 706 4.45 12.99 10.06
CA VAL A 706 3.41 13.71 10.80
C VAL A 706 2.70 14.66 9.85
N ILE A 707 1.36 14.62 9.87
CA ILE A 707 0.50 15.55 9.15
C ILE A 707 -0.23 16.40 10.20
N PRO A 708 0.21 17.64 10.46
CA PRO A 708 -0.49 18.50 11.41
C PRO A 708 -1.90 18.84 10.92
N ALA A 709 -2.77 19.21 11.86
CA ALA A 709 -4.10 19.70 11.54
C ALA A 709 -4.02 20.96 10.64
N GLY A 710 -4.99 21.11 9.74
CA GLY A 710 -5.08 22.25 8.83
C GLY A 710 -4.06 22.29 7.68
N HIS A 711 -3.07 21.39 7.66
CA HIS A 711 -2.03 21.38 6.62
C HIS A 711 -2.52 20.62 5.37
N PRO A 712 -2.60 21.27 4.19
CA PRO A 712 -2.86 20.60 2.92
C PRO A 712 -1.74 19.62 2.58
N ILE A 713 -2.10 18.38 2.26
CA ILE A 713 -1.17 17.32 1.90
C ILE A 713 -1.68 16.52 0.70
N ALA A 714 -0.75 16.10 -0.16
CA ALA A 714 -0.95 15.08 -1.17
C ALA A 714 0.02 13.92 -0.93
N ILE A 715 -0.43 12.68 -1.14
CA ILE A 715 0.39 11.47 -1.02
C ILE A 715 0.23 10.67 -2.31
N VAL A 716 1.35 10.27 -2.89
CA VAL A 716 1.42 9.66 -4.22
C VAL A 716 2.19 8.36 -4.10
N ALA A 717 1.61 7.26 -4.60
CA ALA A 717 2.31 5.98 -4.72
C ALA A 717 3.32 6.03 -5.87
N SER A 718 4.39 5.23 -5.79
CA SER A 718 5.30 5.09 -6.92
C SER A 718 4.60 4.41 -8.11
N GLN A 719 5.21 4.49 -9.30
CA GLN A 719 4.64 3.88 -10.50
C GLN A 719 4.64 2.35 -10.49
N ASN A 720 5.44 1.73 -9.61
CA ASN A 720 5.76 0.31 -9.68
C ASN A 720 5.18 -0.52 -8.53
N GLU A 721 4.66 0.11 -7.47
CA GLU A 721 4.14 -0.62 -6.31
C GLU A 721 3.04 0.16 -5.60
N ASN A 722 2.14 -0.59 -4.95
CA ASN A 722 1.10 -0.04 -4.09
C ASN A 722 1.71 0.51 -2.80
N LEU A 723 1.20 1.64 -2.32
CA LEU A 723 1.61 2.25 -1.07
C LEU A 723 0.56 1.98 0.02
N GLN A 724 0.97 1.28 1.10
CA GLN A 724 0.12 1.00 2.25
C GLN A 724 0.59 1.77 3.48
N LEU A 725 -0.35 2.46 4.13
CA LEU A 725 -0.10 3.35 5.26
C LEU A 725 -1.02 2.99 6.42
N VAL A 726 -0.50 3.08 7.65
CA VAL A 726 -1.31 3.10 8.87
C VAL A 726 -1.13 4.43 9.57
N GLY A 727 -2.24 5.05 9.97
CA GLY A 727 -2.26 6.37 10.58
C GLY A 727 -2.97 6.36 11.93
N PHE A 728 -2.40 7.03 12.91
CA PHE A 728 -3.09 7.40 14.15
C PHE A 728 -3.47 8.87 14.09
N GLY A 729 -4.75 9.19 14.23
CA GLY A 729 -5.21 10.58 14.36
C GLY A 729 -5.33 10.97 15.81
N ILE A 730 -4.61 11.98 16.25
CA ILE A 730 -4.73 12.60 17.57
C ILE A 730 -5.73 13.75 17.46
N ASN A 731 -6.55 13.97 18.48
CA ASN A 731 -7.66 14.94 18.48
C ASN A 731 -8.67 14.60 17.36
N ALA A 732 -9.16 13.37 17.33
CA ALA A 732 -9.88 12.80 16.20
C ALA A 732 -11.40 13.01 16.23
N GLN A 733 -12.00 13.30 17.38
CA GLN A 733 -13.44 13.47 17.53
C GLN A 733 -13.96 14.57 16.61
N ASN A 734 -14.98 14.29 15.81
CA ASN A 734 -15.51 15.23 14.80
C ASN A 734 -14.46 15.76 13.79
N ASN A 735 -13.33 15.08 13.60
CA ASN A 735 -12.39 15.44 12.55
C ASN A 735 -13.00 15.14 11.16
N GLN A 736 -12.82 16.06 10.22
CA GLN A 736 -13.25 15.89 8.84
C GLN A 736 -12.03 15.98 7.91
N LYS A 737 -12.09 15.27 6.79
CA LYS A 737 -11.15 15.41 5.68
C LYS A 737 -11.77 16.32 4.63
N ASN A 738 -11.09 17.42 4.33
CA ASN A 738 -11.52 18.37 3.32
C ASN A 738 -10.65 18.22 2.08
N PHE A 739 -11.24 17.72 1.00
CA PHE A 739 -10.57 17.59 -0.28
C PHE A 739 -10.54 18.93 -1.02
N LEU A 740 -9.39 19.24 -1.62
CA LEU A 740 -9.11 20.46 -2.38
C LEU A 740 -9.21 20.24 -3.90
N ALA A 741 -9.37 19.00 -4.33
CA ALA A 741 -9.57 18.61 -5.72
C ALA A 741 -10.41 17.33 -5.81
N GLY A 742 -10.93 17.02 -7.00
CA GLY A 742 -11.80 15.88 -7.26
C GLY A 742 -13.29 16.22 -7.28
N LYS A 743 -14.17 15.26 -7.59
CA LYS A 743 -15.61 15.54 -7.77
C LYS A 743 -16.30 16.10 -6.51
N ALA A 744 -15.83 15.72 -5.32
CA ALA A 744 -16.35 16.18 -4.04
C ALA A 744 -15.28 17.02 -3.30
N HIS A 745 -15.03 18.24 -3.79
CA HIS A 745 -14.04 19.16 -3.22
C HIS A 745 -14.69 20.47 -2.74
N LEU A 746 -14.06 21.13 -1.77
CA LEU A 746 -14.65 22.27 -1.05
C LEU A 746 -15.10 23.42 -1.95
N THR A 747 -14.40 23.72 -3.04
CA THR A 747 -14.75 24.86 -3.91
C THR A 747 -16.04 24.65 -4.68
N ASN A 748 -16.56 23.42 -4.80
CA ASN A 748 -17.92 23.19 -5.32
C ASN A 748 -19.02 23.73 -4.39
N CYS A 749 -18.69 23.95 -3.10
CA CYS A 749 -19.62 24.47 -2.11
C CYS A 749 -19.42 25.98 -1.85
N VAL A 750 -18.51 26.63 -2.59
CA VAL A 750 -18.26 28.07 -2.47
C VAL A 750 -18.93 28.77 -3.66
N HIS A 751 -19.96 29.56 -3.38
CA HIS A 751 -20.46 30.53 -4.34
C HIS A 751 -19.46 31.68 -4.41
N LEU A 752 -18.68 31.73 -5.49
CA LEU A 752 -17.81 32.87 -5.82
C LEU A 752 -18.61 33.97 -6.52
#